data_AF-A0A1Y4B6B7-F1
#
_entry.id   AF-A0A1Y4B6B7-F1
#
_cell.length_a   1.000
_cell.length_b   1.000
_cell.length_c   1.000
_cell.angle_alpha   90.00
_cell.angle_beta   90.00
_cell.angle_gamma   90.00
#
_symmetry.space_group_name_H-M   'P 1'
#
loop_
_entity.id
_entity.type
_entity.pdbx_description
1 polymer ?
#
loop_
_entity_poly.entity_id
_entity_poly.type
_entity_poly.pdbx_seq_one_letter_code
_entity_poly.pdbx_strand_id
1 'polypeptide(L)'
;MTSKTSFSKLLKEHMRHRLGVTVITFVYFLFALMFFVITIQNSMAYEGWTRAEVYATVLNASGPNSLLILCAALGALTAICGFAYLHSRTKIDFFHSLPVKRKDMFRVITANSFLVFASGLLVSTVIEAVITVALGYFTGNVLSNLLLAILCNLLAFAAAFFTAALAMIMTGNVVVGVLGTAVFVTWAPVLIKYALLELPRIFFFSYVEPPAFMNYFDYGSPVYLAVRMQPAASGWNLSEKLPVMAVVCVWIIALAVLCQYLFDIRPSETAGKAMAFSKINPLIRILLVIPAALYTGSYLYSLTLSSSKIWIVIGIVFGTVLFHGIIECIYQFDIRGMWSHWKQMLATMAVVLCLTGSFYLDFYGYDSYVPAAGGVSSVMVEDDGFTYRKEYFWGDSEQSITGKDMENVLDLIKDAVKEERQNRFPGGPEQATDGAVTDSSPTIYYTDNGANAAEQEGRKYVGVTYYMKNGETIKRRFDMSDAQANAIMEAACHSESFRKSVYSLYTADWSKIKSISWNSFIENQNLRLTEEEQKQFLTIYLSELDTLDYETMRTVLPVAELNIEHEVEDRMDFTDDFYYIYPSFTKTLAFLESKGCAVDRTLADINITQIDVNDYTGDEPKNWTVTDPAIIQSVKGKLTISNSNFTYYSSGYEGESPTPDYDITVYYNEGYGENTLNVWTDAETLKTLIAGESGE
;
A
#
# COMPACT_ATOMS: atom_id res chain seq x y z
N MET A 1 59.98 -6.91 -27.28
CA MET A 1 59.52 -8.08 -26.51
C MET A 1 58.04 -7.92 -26.21
N THR A 2 57.18 -8.66 -26.92
CA THR A 2 55.72 -8.63 -26.78
C THR A 2 55.28 -9.55 -25.64
N SER A 3 54.86 -8.97 -24.51
CA SER A 3 54.37 -9.73 -23.35
C SER A 3 53.14 -10.57 -23.72
N LYS A 4 53.27 -11.91 -23.65
CA LYS A 4 52.17 -12.89 -23.76
C LYS A 4 51.40 -13.04 -22.44
N THR A 5 50.98 -11.93 -21.82
CA THR A 5 49.98 -11.94 -20.74
C THR A 5 48.59 -11.97 -21.36
N SER A 6 48.12 -13.17 -21.73
CA SER A 6 46.75 -13.39 -22.20
C SER A 6 45.73 -13.05 -21.09
N PHE A 7 44.58 -12.47 -21.45
CA PHE A 7 43.47 -12.13 -20.55
C PHE A 7 43.09 -13.30 -19.61
N SER A 8 43.11 -14.53 -20.12
CA SER A 8 42.86 -15.75 -19.33
C SER A 8 43.87 -15.97 -18.20
N LYS A 9 45.15 -15.64 -18.40
CA LYS A 9 46.17 -15.73 -17.34
C LYS A 9 45.93 -14.70 -16.24
N LEU A 10 45.57 -13.47 -16.62
CA LEU A 10 45.22 -12.40 -15.66
C LEU A 10 43.97 -12.78 -14.86
N LEU A 11 42.97 -13.37 -15.52
CA LEU A 11 41.75 -13.85 -14.88
C LEU A 11 42.05 -14.92 -13.82
N LYS A 12 42.85 -15.93 -14.18
CA LYS A 12 43.25 -17.03 -13.27
C LYS A 12 44.03 -16.51 -12.07
N GLU A 13 44.95 -15.57 -12.30
CA GLU A 13 45.74 -14.98 -11.22
C GLU A 13 44.85 -14.15 -10.29
N HIS A 14 43.96 -13.34 -10.84
CA HIS A 14 43.02 -12.54 -10.04
C HIS A 14 42.07 -13.41 -9.19
N MET A 15 41.62 -14.57 -9.69
CA MET A 15 40.81 -15.51 -8.90
C MET A 15 41.55 -16.01 -7.65
N ARG A 16 42.85 -16.32 -7.77
CA ARG A 16 43.67 -16.83 -6.67
C ARG A 16 43.81 -15.84 -5.52
N HIS A 17 43.84 -14.55 -5.83
CA HIS A 17 43.96 -13.48 -4.83
C HIS A 17 42.61 -13.07 -4.20
N ARG A 18 41.49 -13.66 -4.63
CA ARG A 18 40.13 -13.34 -4.14
C ARG A 18 39.38 -14.55 -3.55
N LEU A 19 40.10 -15.53 -3.01
CA LEU A 19 39.53 -16.77 -2.45
C LEU A 19 38.37 -16.53 -1.48
N GLY A 20 38.46 -15.51 -0.61
CA GLY A 20 37.39 -15.21 0.35
C GLY A 20 36.04 -14.91 -0.30
N VAL A 21 36.02 -14.15 -1.39
CA VAL A 21 34.76 -13.84 -2.10
C VAL A 21 34.22 -15.08 -2.79
N THR A 22 35.09 -15.91 -3.39
CA THR A 22 34.71 -17.19 -3.99
C THR A 22 34.07 -18.12 -2.96
N VAL A 23 34.64 -18.21 -1.75
CA VAL A 23 34.07 -19.01 -0.65
C VAL A 23 32.71 -18.48 -0.23
N ILE A 24 32.54 -17.16 -0.07
CA ILE A 24 31.24 -16.56 0.28
C ILE A 24 30.19 -16.83 -0.80
N THR A 25 30.56 -16.71 -2.09
CA THR A 25 29.66 -17.06 -3.20
C THR A 25 29.24 -18.52 -3.14
N PHE A 26 30.15 -19.44 -2.82
CA PHE A 26 29.82 -20.85 -2.67
C PHE A 26 28.88 -21.10 -1.48
N VAL A 27 29.13 -20.45 -0.33
CA VAL A 27 28.26 -20.52 0.85
C VAL A 27 26.85 -20.01 0.53
N TYR A 28 26.72 -18.93 -0.25
CA TYR A 28 25.42 -18.45 -0.72
C TYR A 28 24.65 -19.52 -1.50
N PHE A 29 25.30 -20.19 -2.46
CA PHE A 29 24.63 -21.23 -3.24
C PHE A 29 24.31 -22.50 -2.43
N LEU A 30 25.15 -22.85 -1.43
CA LEU A 30 24.81 -23.90 -0.48
C LEU A 30 23.56 -23.52 0.32
N PHE A 31 23.48 -22.29 0.80
CA PHE A 31 22.31 -21.79 1.53
C PHE A 31 21.06 -21.78 0.64
N ALA A 32 21.16 -21.32 -0.61
CA ALA A 32 20.06 -21.34 -1.57
C ALA A 32 19.55 -22.77 -1.83
N LEU A 33 20.46 -23.73 -1.98
CA LEU A 33 20.12 -25.14 -2.15
C LEU A 33 19.44 -25.72 -0.89
N MET A 34 19.94 -25.40 0.30
CA MET A 34 19.29 -25.81 1.56
C MET A 34 17.88 -25.23 1.68
N PHE A 35 17.71 -23.95 1.36
CA PHE A 35 16.41 -23.29 1.36
C PHE A 35 15.43 -24.01 0.40
N PHE A 36 15.88 -24.35 -0.80
CA PHE A 36 15.09 -25.10 -1.77
C PHE A 36 14.66 -26.48 -1.24
N VAL A 37 15.62 -27.26 -0.70
CA VAL A 37 15.35 -28.60 -0.16
C VAL A 37 14.40 -28.56 1.03
N ILE A 38 14.61 -27.64 1.97
CA ILE A 38 13.75 -27.49 3.16
C ILE A 38 12.32 -27.11 2.74
N THR A 39 12.18 -26.21 1.76
CA THR A 39 10.86 -25.79 1.26
C THR A 39 10.07 -26.98 0.68
N ILE A 40 10.72 -27.83 -0.11
CA ILE A 40 10.09 -29.04 -0.66
C ILE A 40 9.85 -30.09 0.42
N GLN A 41 10.79 -30.28 1.34
CA GLN A 41 10.63 -31.23 2.43
C GLN A 41 9.44 -30.87 3.32
N ASN A 42 9.28 -29.58 3.66
CA ASN A 42 8.16 -29.10 4.47
C ASN A 42 6.81 -29.30 3.77
N SER A 43 6.71 -29.05 2.46
CA SER A 43 5.47 -29.30 1.72
C SER A 43 5.12 -30.78 1.64
N MET A 44 6.11 -31.67 1.55
CA MET A 44 5.90 -33.12 1.57
C MET A 44 5.56 -33.67 2.96
N ALA A 45 5.99 -33.00 4.02
CA ALA A 45 5.74 -33.42 5.41
C ALA A 45 4.38 -32.97 5.94
N TYR A 46 3.72 -32.03 5.26
CA TYR A 46 2.43 -31.48 5.69
C TYR A 46 1.29 -32.47 5.44
N GLU A 47 0.62 -32.91 6.50
CA GLU A 47 -0.51 -33.84 6.40
C GLU A 47 -1.71 -33.17 5.71
N GLY A 48 -2.33 -33.87 4.76
CA GLY A 48 -3.48 -33.38 3.99
C GLY A 48 -3.14 -32.72 2.65
N TRP A 49 -1.87 -32.42 2.38
CA TRP A 49 -1.46 -31.87 1.07
C TRP A 49 -1.45 -32.93 -0.02
N THR A 50 -2.08 -32.60 -1.14
CA THR A 50 -2.11 -33.34 -2.38
C THR A 50 -0.82 -33.19 -3.17
N ARG A 51 -0.59 -34.11 -4.12
CA ARG A 51 0.53 -34.03 -5.07
C ARG A 51 0.55 -32.72 -5.88
N ALA A 52 -0.63 -32.13 -6.11
CA ALA A 52 -0.75 -30.86 -6.84
C ALA A 52 -0.21 -29.67 -6.03
N GLU A 53 -0.47 -29.63 -4.72
CA GLU A 53 0.01 -28.57 -3.81
C GLU A 53 1.54 -28.67 -3.60
N VAL A 54 2.07 -29.89 -3.47
CA VAL A 54 3.52 -30.12 -3.43
C VAL A 54 4.16 -29.67 -4.75
N TYR A 55 3.53 -30.00 -5.90
CA TYR A 55 4.02 -29.54 -7.20
C TYR A 55 4.00 -28.02 -7.34
N ALA A 56 2.95 -27.33 -6.89
CA ALA A 56 2.88 -25.87 -6.90
C ALA A 56 4.03 -25.25 -6.08
N THR A 57 4.35 -25.86 -4.92
CA THR A 57 5.50 -25.44 -4.10
C THR A 57 6.82 -25.66 -4.82
N VAL A 58 7.03 -26.82 -5.45
CA VAL A 58 8.23 -27.10 -6.27
C VAL A 58 8.36 -26.07 -7.39
N LEU A 59 7.26 -25.80 -8.11
CA LEU A 59 7.22 -24.83 -9.19
C LEU A 59 7.64 -23.43 -8.71
N ASN A 60 7.08 -22.96 -7.60
CA ASN A 60 7.41 -21.66 -7.00
C ASN A 60 8.86 -21.61 -6.48
N ALA A 61 9.31 -22.66 -5.80
CA ALA A 61 10.66 -22.73 -5.23
C ALA A 61 11.75 -22.76 -6.31
N SER A 62 11.47 -23.36 -7.47
CA SER A 62 12.37 -23.38 -8.64
C SER A 62 12.42 -22.04 -9.41
N GLY A 63 11.52 -21.10 -9.11
CA GLY A 63 11.44 -19.79 -9.76
C GLY A 63 12.19 -18.68 -9.02
N PRO A 64 12.08 -17.43 -9.50
CA PRO A 64 12.52 -16.26 -8.75
C PRO A 64 11.86 -16.21 -7.38
N ASN A 65 12.63 -15.94 -6.32
CA ASN A 65 12.15 -15.99 -4.94
C ASN A 65 12.80 -14.88 -4.08
N SER A 66 12.50 -14.86 -2.78
CA SER A 66 12.97 -13.85 -1.83
C SER A 66 14.49 -13.79 -1.66
N LEU A 67 15.24 -14.81 -2.08
CA LEU A 67 16.70 -14.81 -2.04
C LEU A 67 17.33 -13.81 -3.03
N LEU A 68 16.56 -13.21 -3.94
CA LEU A 68 17.04 -12.12 -4.82
C LEU A 68 17.65 -10.95 -4.03
N ILE A 69 17.16 -10.65 -2.82
CA ILE A 69 17.74 -9.62 -1.95
C ILE A 69 19.15 -10.01 -1.51
N LEU A 70 19.34 -11.27 -1.09
CA LEU A 70 20.65 -11.81 -0.71
C LEU A 70 21.58 -11.91 -1.93
N CYS A 71 21.05 -12.24 -3.10
CA CYS A 71 21.76 -12.23 -4.37
C CYS A 71 22.31 -10.84 -4.72
N ALA A 72 21.47 -9.81 -4.58
CA ALA A 72 21.87 -8.41 -4.75
C ALA A 72 22.95 -8.03 -3.72
N ALA A 73 22.78 -8.40 -2.44
CA ALA A 73 23.79 -8.15 -1.41
C ALA A 73 25.14 -8.81 -1.74
N LEU A 74 25.13 -10.05 -2.27
CA LEU A 74 26.32 -10.73 -2.74
C LEU A 74 26.98 -10.00 -3.92
N GLY A 75 26.18 -9.49 -4.87
CA GLY A 75 26.67 -8.67 -5.99
C GLY A 75 27.38 -7.40 -5.51
N ALA A 76 26.77 -6.67 -4.59
CA ALA A 76 27.36 -5.48 -3.98
C ALA A 76 28.65 -5.80 -3.23
N LEU A 77 28.66 -6.83 -2.38
CA LEU A 77 29.84 -7.29 -1.65
C LEU A 77 30.97 -7.69 -2.60
N THR A 78 30.64 -8.39 -3.69
CA THR A 78 31.61 -8.82 -4.70
C THR A 78 32.25 -7.62 -5.41
N ALA A 79 31.49 -6.56 -5.70
CA ALA A 79 32.05 -5.32 -6.24
C ALA A 79 32.92 -4.59 -5.21
N ILE A 80 32.44 -4.44 -3.96
CA ILE A 80 33.19 -3.80 -2.87
C ILE A 80 34.55 -4.47 -2.70
N CYS A 81 34.59 -5.79 -2.55
CA CYS A 81 35.85 -6.52 -2.42
C CYS A 81 36.71 -6.45 -3.69
N GLY A 82 36.10 -6.39 -4.88
CA GLY A 82 36.82 -6.33 -6.17
C GLY A 82 37.50 -4.99 -6.42
N PHE A 83 36.90 -3.90 -5.96
CA PHE A 83 37.38 -2.53 -6.18
C PHE A 83 38.04 -1.90 -4.95
N ALA A 84 38.01 -2.54 -3.77
CA ALA A 84 38.62 -2.01 -2.55
C ALA A 84 40.13 -1.70 -2.66
N TYR A 85 40.86 -2.32 -3.59
CA TYR A 85 42.27 -1.98 -3.81
C TYR A 85 42.48 -0.53 -4.27
N LEU A 86 41.48 0.07 -4.93
CA LEU A 86 41.48 1.46 -5.38
C LEU A 86 41.61 2.47 -4.23
N HIS A 87 41.35 2.02 -3.00
CA HIS A 87 41.35 2.83 -1.79
C HIS A 87 42.66 2.73 -0.99
N SER A 88 43.58 1.85 -1.38
CA SER A 88 44.88 1.68 -0.75
C SER A 88 45.98 2.20 -1.67
N ARG A 89 46.78 3.16 -1.19
CA ARG A 89 47.92 3.73 -1.94
C ARG A 89 48.92 2.65 -2.36
N THR A 90 49.30 1.76 -1.45
CA THR A 90 50.24 0.67 -1.75
C THR A 90 49.69 -0.29 -2.80
N LYS A 91 48.39 -0.67 -2.70
CA LYS A 91 47.79 -1.61 -3.64
C LYS A 91 47.63 -0.97 -5.01
N ILE A 92 47.15 0.27 -5.08
CA ILE A 92 46.95 0.95 -6.37
C ILE A 92 48.29 1.17 -7.09
N ASP A 93 49.36 1.53 -6.38
CA ASP A 93 50.71 1.66 -6.96
C ASP A 93 51.20 0.33 -7.53
N PHE A 94 51.02 -0.77 -6.79
CA PHE A 94 51.33 -2.11 -7.28
C PHE A 94 50.53 -2.47 -8.54
N PHE A 95 49.20 -2.38 -8.49
CA PHE A 95 48.32 -2.75 -9.61
C PHE A 95 48.52 -1.86 -10.85
N HIS A 96 48.79 -0.57 -10.67
CA HIS A 96 49.03 0.36 -11.79
C HIS A 96 50.47 0.31 -12.33
N SER A 97 51.42 -0.28 -11.60
CA SER A 97 52.77 -0.57 -12.11
C SER A 97 52.82 -1.78 -13.04
N LEU A 98 51.79 -2.65 -13.01
CA LEU A 98 51.70 -3.80 -13.90
C LEU A 98 51.58 -3.34 -15.37
N PRO A 99 52.16 -4.06 -16.35
CA PRO A 99 52.04 -3.74 -17.77
C PRO A 99 50.67 -4.13 -18.34
N VAL A 100 49.58 -3.71 -17.68
CA VAL A 100 48.18 -3.98 -18.01
C VAL A 100 47.42 -2.66 -18.07
N LYS A 101 46.61 -2.46 -19.12
CA LYS A 101 45.82 -1.22 -19.25
C LYS A 101 44.70 -1.22 -18.21
N ARG A 102 44.34 -0.04 -17.69
CA ARG A 102 43.23 0.14 -16.72
C ARG A 102 41.92 -0.49 -17.21
N LYS A 103 41.55 -0.23 -18.47
CA LYS A 103 40.38 -0.85 -19.09
C LYS A 103 40.37 -2.37 -19.04
N ASP A 104 41.55 -3.00 -19.18
CA ASP A 104 41.67 -4.45 -19.15
C ASP A 104 41.56 -4.95 -17.70
N MET A 105 42.07 -4.20 -16.73
CA MET A 105 41.94 -4.51 -15.30
C MET A 105 40.48 -4.46 -14.82
N PHE A 106 39.71 -3.44 -15.20
CA PHE A 106 38.27 -3.40 -14.90
C PHE A 106 37.55 -4.62 -15.48
N ARG A 107 37.79 -4.95 -16.75
CA ARG A 107 37.20 -6.11 -17.42
C ARG A 107 37.58 -7.42 -16.75
N VAL A 108 38.82 -7.57 -16.28
CA VAL A 108 39.26 -8.76 -15.53
C VAL A 108 38.51 -8.88 -14.21
N ILE A 109 38.39 -7.80 -13.42
CA ILE A 109 37.67 -7.82 -12.12
C ILE A 109 36.20 -8.19 -12.34
N THR A 110 35.54 -7.54 -13.30
CA THR A 110 34.14 -7.77 -13.62
C THR A 110 33.92 -9.18 -14.16
N ALA A 111 34.64 -9.60 -15.20
CA ALA A 111 34.48 -10.93 -15.79
C ALA A 111 34.73 -12.05 -14.77
N ASN A 112 35.73 -11.91 -13.90
CA ASN A 112 36.00 -12.86 -12.84
C ASN A 112 34.82 -12.99 -11.87
N SER A 113 34.30 -11.86 -11.41
CA SER A 113 33.17 -11.80 -10.47
C SER A 113 31.92 -12.48 -11.05
N PHE A 114 31.60 -12.20 -12.31
CA PHE A 114 30.48 -12.83 -13.01
C PHE A 114 30.71 -14.31 -13.30
N LEU A 115 31.93 -14.73 -13.65
CA LEU A 115 32.23 -16.14 -13.90
C LEU A 115 32.09 -16.99 -12.64
N VAL A 116 32.62 -16.51 -11.50
CA VAL A 116 32.48 -17.21 -10.21
C VAL A 116 31.00 -17.34 -9.85
N PHE A 117 30.26 -16.24 -9.90
CA PHE A 117 28.83 -16.24 -9.60
C PHE A 117 28.01 -17.13 -10.55
N ALA A 118 28.15 -16.95 -11.87
CA ALA A 118 27.41 -17.73 -12.87
C ALA A 118 27.74 -19.22 -12.79
N SER A 119 28.99 -19.59 -12.50
CA SER A 119 29.35 -20.99 -12.31
C SER A 119 28.64 -21.63 -11.11
N GLY A 120 28.56 -20.92 -9.98
CA GLY A 120 27.84 -21.39 -8.80
C GLY A 120 26.34 -21.49 -9.04
N LEU A 121 25.77 -20.49 -9.72
CA LEU A 121 24.35 -20.46 -10.08
C LEU A 121 23.98 -21.62 -11.01
N LEU A 122 24.78 -21.88 -12.04
CA LEU A 122 24.52 -23.00 -12.95
C LEU A 122 24.61 -24.34 -12.22
N VAL A 123 25.60 -24.53 -11.35
CA VAL A 123 25.74 -25.76 -10.57
C VAL A 123 24.56 -25.94 -9.61
N SER A 124 24.14 -24.89 -8.88
CA SER A 124 23.00 -24.99 -7.96
C SER A 124 21.71 -25.31 -8.71
N THR A 125 21.43 -24.61 -9.82
CA THR A 125 20.22 -24.86 -10.62
C THR A 125 20.21 -26.26 -11.24
N VAL A 126 21.37 -26.81 -11.65
CA VAL A 126 21.45 -28.20 -12.12
C VAL A 126 21.13 -29.18 -10.98
N ILE A 127 21.59 -28.91 -9.76
CA ILE A 127 21.28 -29.77 -8.61
C ILE A 127 19.78 -29.69 -8.27
N GLU A 128 19.18 -28.50 -8.28
CA GLU A 128 17.73 -28.31 -8.10
C GLU A 128 16.92 -29.08 -9.16
N ALA A 129 17.36 -29.04 -10.43
CA ALA A 129 16.77 -29.82 -11.51
C ALA A 129 16.89 -31.33 -11.25
N VAL A 130 18.05 -31.82 -10.80
CA VAL A 130 18.24 -33.25 -10.48
C VAL A 130 17.35 -33.68 -9.32
N ILE A 131 17.21 -32.85 -8.27
CA ILE A 131 16.33 -33.13 -7.13
C ILE A 131 14.87 -33.22 -7.59
N THR A 132 14.40 -32.26 -8.39
CA THR A 132 13.02 -32.26 -8.89
C THR A 132 12.73 -33.42 -9.85
N VAL A 133 13.71 -33.85 -10.64
CA VAL A 133 13.63 -35.08 -11.45
C VAL A 133 13.52 -36.31 -10.54
N ALA A 134 14.38 -36.43 -9.53
CA ALA A 134 14.39 -37.57 -8.61
C ALA A 134 13.08 -37.71 -7.82
N LEU A 135 12.44 -36.59 -7.48
CA LEU A 135 11.15 -36.56 -6.81
C LEU A 135 9.95 -36.75 -7.76
N GLY A 136 10.16 -36.78 -9.08
CA GLY A 136 9.10 -36.97 -10.07
C GLY A 136 8.20 -35.74 -10.28
N TYR A 137 8.73 -34.53 -10.07
CA TYR A 137 8.04 -33.25 -10.25
C TYR A 137 8.61 -32.39 -11.39
N PHE A 138 9.62 -32.86 -12.11
CA PHE A 138 10.22 -32.09 -13.21
C PHE A 138 9.29 -32.00 -14.42
N THR A 139 8.93 -30.77 -14.80
CA THR A 139 8.05 -30.47 -15.94
C THR A 139 8.64 -29.33 -16.79
N GLY A 140 8.04 -29.04 -17.95
CA GLY A 140 8.42 -27.88 -18.77
C GLY A 140 8.25 -26.55 -18.03
N ASN A 141 7.27 -26.44 -17.12
CA ASN A 141 7.05 -25.24 -16.31
C ASN A 141 8.15 -25.09 -15.24
N VAL A 142 8.55 -26.18 -14.59
CA VAL A 142 9.70 -26.18 -13.66
C VAL A 142 10.97 -25.77 -14.39
N LEU A 143 11.24 -26.32 -15.58
CA LEU A 143 12.39 -25.91 -16.39
C LEU A 143 12.34 -24.41 -16.74
N SER A 144 11.16 -23.88 -17.09
CA SER A 144 10.98 -22.47 -17.41
C SER A 144 11.26 -21.58 -16.19
N ASN A 145 10.79 -21.99 -15.01
CA ASN A 145 11.05 -21.28 -13.75
C ASN A 145 12.53 -21.30 -13.36
N LEU A 146 13.22 -22.44 -13.54
CA LEU A 146 14.67 -22.53 -13.31
C LEU A 146 15.46 -21.57 -14.23
N LEU A 147 15.08 -21.48 -15.51
CA LEU A 147 15.70 -20.55 -16.46
C LEU A 147 15.41 -19.08 -16.10
N LEU A 148 14.17 -18.79 -15.67
CA LEU A 148 13.80 -17.47 -15.16
C LEU A 148 14.57 -17.11 -13.89
N ALA A 149 14.76 -18.07 -12.97
CA ALA A 149 15.53 -17.89 -11.76
C ALA A 149 16.99 -17.55 -12.09
N ILE A 150 17.61 -18.24 -13.06
CA ILE A 150 18.96 -17.90 -13.56
C ILE A 150 18.99 -16.45 -14.03
N LEU A 151 18.06 -16.04 -14.90
CA LEU A 151 18.02 -14.70 -15.45
C LEU A 151 17.84 -13.63 -14.36
N CYS A 152 16.85 -13.80 -13.48
CA CYS A 152 16.57 -12.83 -12.41
C CYS A 152 17.73 -12.72 -11.42
N ASN A 153 18.37 -13.83 -11.05
CA ASN A 153 19.55 -13.80 -10.18
C ASN A 153 20.74 -13.09 -10.86
N LEU A 154 20.99 -13.34 -12.15
CA LEU A 154 22.03 -12.64 -12.89
C LEU A 154 21.77 -11.13 -12.97
N LEU A 155 20.53 -10.73 -13.23
CA LEU A 155 20.13 -9.32 -13.27
C LEU A 155 20.28 -8.66 -11.90
N ALA A 156 19.82 -9.31 -10.82
CA ALA A 156 19.95 -8.77 -9.46
C ALA A 156 21.41 -8.64 -9.01
N PHE A 157 22.23 -9.67 -9.27
CA PHE A 157 23.65 -9.62 -9.03
C PHE A 157 24.32 -8.49 -9.81
N ALA A 158 24.03 -8.37 -11.12
CA ALA A 158 24.62 -7.36 -11.99
C ALA A 158 24.25 -5.93 -11.59
N ALA A 159 22.96 -5.68 -11.32
CA ALA A 159 22.46 -4.39 -10.88
C ALA A 159 23.17 -3.92 -9.61
N ALA A 160 23.26 -4.80 -8.61
CA ALA A 160 23.93 -4.47 -7.35
C ALA A 160 25.45 -4.37 -7.49
N PHE A 161 26.06 -5.25 -8.29
CA PHE A 161 27.50 -5.21 -8.58
C PHE A 161 27.90 -3.88 -9.21
N PHE A 162 27.24 -3.44 -10.28
CA PHE A 162 27.60 -2.19 -10.94
C PHE A 162 27.24 -0.95 -10.12
N THR A 163 26.17 -0.99 -9.33
CA THR A 163 25.83 0.10 -8.39
C THR A 163 26.92 0.27 -7.32
N ALA A 164 27.35 -0.83 -6.71
CA ALA A 164 28.44 -0.80 -5.72
C ALA A 164 29.79 -0.47 -6.37
N ALA A 165 30.07 -0.98 -7.58
CA ALA A 165 31.27 -0.63 -8.34
C ALA A 165 31.35 0.88 -8.59
N LEU A 166 30.24 1.52 -8.96
CA LEU A 166 30.17 2.96 -9.14
C LEU A 166 30.56 3.70 -7.85
N ALA A 167 29.98 3.33 -6.70
CA ALA A 167 30.33 3.91 -5.41
C ALA A 167 31.82 3.73 -5.06
N MET A 168 32.37 2.53 -5.27
CA MET A 168 33.77 2.25 -5.00
C MET A 168 34.73 3.02 -5.92
N ILE A 169 34.37 3.23 -7.18
CA ILE A 169 35.16 4.00 -8.15
C ILE A 169 35.13 5.50 -7.80
N MET A 170 33.96 6.02 -7.41
CA MET A 170 33.76 7.42 -7.07
C MET A 170 34.41 7.84 -5.75
N THR A 171 34.79 6.88 -4.92
CA THR A 171 35.37 7.10 -3.59
C THR A 171 36.85 6.73 -3.53
N GLY A 172 37.55 7.26 -2.53
CA GLY A 172 38.95 6.93 -2.26
C GLY A 172 39.16 6.12 -0.98
N ASN A 173 38.09 5.80 -0.24
CA ASN A 173 38.11 5.10 1.04
C ASN A 173 36.99 4.05 1.09
N VAL A 174 37.29 2.86 1.62
CA VAL A 174 36.36 1.71 1.63
C VAL A 174 35.09 2.02 2.41
N VAL A 175 35.18 2.65 3.58
CA VAL A 175 34.01 3.00 4.40
C VAL A 175 33.10 3.95 3.64
N VAL A 176 33.68 4.98 3.00
CA VAL A 176 32.92 5.94 2.18
C VAL A 176 32.30 5.26 0.96
N GLY A 177 32.99 4.30 0.34
CA GLY A 177 32.45 3.50 -0.76
C GLY A 177 31.28 2.60 -0.35
N VAL A 178 31.32 2.00 0.84
CA VAL A 178 30.20 1.23 1.40
C VAL A 178 29.00 2.13 1.70
N LEU A 179 29.22 3.28 2.35
CA LEU A 179 28.16 4.27 2.59
C LEU A 179 27.56 4.79 1.28
N GLY A 180 28.41 5.10 0.28
CA GLY A 180 27.97 5.51 -1.05
C GLY A 180 27.17 4.43 -1.78
N THR A 181 27.47 3.15 -1.55
CA THR A 181 26.68 2.04 -2.08
C THR A 181 25.27 2.06 -1.49
N ALA A 182 25.14 2.21 -0.17
CA ALA A 182 23.84 2.30 0.50
C ALA A 182 23.02 3.50 -0.02
N VAL A 183 23.68 4.65 -0.22
CA VAL A 183 23.06 5.85 -0.82
C VAL A 183 22.55 5.56 -2.22
N PHE A 184 23.35 5.01 -3.13
CA PHE A 184 22.90 4.75 -4.51
C PHE A 184 21.77 3.72 -4.59
N VAL A 185 21.78 2.70 -3.72
CA VAL A 185 20.70 1.71 -3.65
C VAL A 185 19.36 2.34 -3.29
N THR A 186 19.37 3.32 -2.37
CA THR A 186 18.16 3.91 -1.77
C THR A 186 17.78 5.26 -2.38
N TRP A 187 18.62 5.85 -3.23
CA TRP A 187 18.54 7.26 -3.63
C TRP A 187 17.16 7.74 -4.12
N ALA A 188 16.72 7.26 -5.29
CA ALA A 188 15.48 7.73 -5.89
C ALA A 188 14.21 7.17 -5.22
N PRO A 189 14.04 5.83 -5.06
CA PRO A 189 12.80 5.27 -4.55
C PRO A 189 12.60 5.47 -3.05
N VAL A 190 13.69 5.53 -2.27
CA VAL A 190 13.56 5.71 -0.82
C VAL A 190 13.79 7.18 -0.49
N LEU A 191 15.01 7.68 -0.66
CA LEU A 191 15.41 8.96 -0.10
C LEU A 191 14.67 10.14 -0.73
N ILE A 192 14.43 10.14 -2.05
CA ILE A 192 13.71 11.24 -2.72
C ILE A 192 12.20 11.03 -2.66
N LYS A 193 11.69 9.92 -3.19
CA LYS A 193 10.24 9.68 -3.33
C LYS A 193 9.52 9.85 -2.00
N TYR A 194 9.89 9.08 -0.97
CA TYR A 194 9.16 9.15 0.30
C TYR A 194 9.35 10.49 1.02
N ALA A 195 10.54 11.10 0.97
CA ALA A 195 10.72 12.44 1.53
C ALA A 195 9.81 13.49 0.87
N LEU A 196 9.56 13.39 -0.43
CA LEU A 196 8.63 14.27 -1.15
C LEU A 196 7.16 13.90 -0.91
N LEU A 197 6.84 12.63 -0.65
CA LEU A 197 5.47 12.20 -0.34
C LEU A 197 5.01 12.62 1.06
N GLU A 198 5.94 12.81 2.01
CA GLU A 198 5.58 13.34 3.33
C GLU A 198 5.07 14.78 3.27
N LEU A 199 5.53 15.61 2.32
CA LEU A 199 5.09 17.00 2.21
C LEU A 199 3.58 17.13 1.96
N PRO A 200 3.00 16.59 0.86
CA PRO A 200 1.56 16.69 0.65
C PRO A 200 0.77 15.96 1.74
N ARG A 201 1.29 14.84 2.27
CA ARG A 201 0.67 14.11 3.38
C ARG A 201 0.53 14.95 4.66
N ILE A 202 1.50 15.81 4.95
CA ILE A 202 1.52 16.65 6.15
C ILE A 202 0.74 17.97 5.95
N PHE A 203 0.80 18.54 4.74
CA PHE A 203 0.32 19.91 4.50
C PHE A 203 -1.00 20.03 3.75
N PHE A 204 -1.38 19.04 2.93
CA PHE A 204 -2.62 19.10 2.16
C PHE A 204 -3.71 18.28 2.82
N PHE A 205 -4.81 18.94 3.18
CA PHE A 205 -5.96 18.30 3.83
C PHE A 205 -6.72 17.38 2.85
N SER A 206 -6.71 17.73 1.57
CA SER A 206 -7.45 17.01 0.54
C SER A 206 -6.67 15.88 -0.15
N TYR A 207 -5.48 15.57 0.38
CA TYR A 207 -4.56 14.60 -0.20
C TYR A 207 -5.05 13.16 -0.02
N VAL A 208 -5.21 12.45 -1.14
CA VAL A 208 -5.67 11.05 -1.16
C VAL A 208 -4.52 10.12 -1.50
N GLU A 209 -3.89 10.33 -2.65
CA GLU A 209 -2.88 9.43 -3.17
C GLU A 209 -1.74 10.18 -3.85
N PRO A 210 -0.53 9.57 -3.89
CA PRO A 210 0.58 10.08 -4.67
C PRO A 210 0.20 10.28 -6.14
N PRO A 211 0.59 11.39 -6.78
CA PRO A 211 0.39 11.56 -8.20
C PRO A 211 1.17 10.50 -8.98
N ALA A 212 0.63 10.02 -10.11
CA ALA A 212 1.19 8.90 -10.88
C ALA A 212 2.67 9.06 -11.24
N PHE A 213 3.15 10.30 -11.45
CA PHE A 213 4.55 10.54 -11.75
C PHE A 213 5.51 10.14 -10.63
N MET A 214 5.04 10.07 -9.38
CA MET A 214 5.85 9.61 -8.24
C MET A 214 6.26 8.14 -8.39
N ASN A 215 5.52 7.35 -9.18
CA ASN A 215 5.88 5.97 -9.50
C ASN A 215 7.12 5.88 -10.41
N TYR A 216 7.48 6.94 -11.14
CA TYR A 216 8.72 6.95 -11.93
C TYR A 216 9.98 6.90 -11.06
N PHE A 217 9.93 7.38 -9.80
CA PHE A 217 11.06 7.28 -8.88
C PHE A 217 11.39 5.82 -8.51
N ASP A 218 10.42 4.90 -8.61
CA ASP A 218 10.65 3.46 -8.40
C ASP A 218 11.63 2.88 -9.42
N TYR A 219 11.79 3.54 -10.58
CA TYR A 219 12.73 3.15 -11.62
C TYR A 219 14.11 3.78 -11.48
N GLY A 220 14.32 4.65 -10.49
CA GLY A 220 15.58 5.38 -10.29
C GLY A 220 16.67 4.61 -9.54
N SER A 221 16.41 3.37 -9.10
CA SER A 221 17.43 2.49 -8.50
C SER A 221 17.37 1.10 -9.13
N PRO A 222 18.43 0.64 -9.80
CA PRO A 222 18.43 -0.68 -10.42
C PRO A 222 18.42 -1.82 -9.41
N VAL A 223 18.93 -1.59 -8.19
CA VAL A 223 18.89 -2.61 -7.13
C VAL A 223 17.48 -2.76 -6.58
N TYR A 224 16.77 -1.64 -6.36
CA TYR A 224 15.37 -1.67 -5.95
C TYR A 224 14.49 -2.38 -6.99
N LEU A 225 14.66 -2.04 -8.28
CA LEU A 225 13.95 -2.72 -9.37
C LEU A 225 14.29 -4.22 -9.44
N ALA A 226 15.56 -4.58 -9.25
CA ALA A 226 15.95 -5.98 -9.30
C ALA A 226 15.33 -6.82 -8.18
N VAL A 227 15.16 -6.24 -6.99
CA VAL A 227 14.45 -6.89 -5.88
C VAL A 227 12.95 -7.03 -6.18
N ARG A 228 12.33 -6.06 -6.88
CA ARG A 228 10.92 -6.14 -7.31
C ARG A 228 10.60 -7.28 -8.30
N MET A 229 11.63 -7.97 -8.83
CA MET A 229 11.46 -9.19 -9.62
C MET A 229 11.08 -10.41 -8.77
N GLN A 230 11.09 -10.30 -7.44
CA GLN A 230 10.53 -11.31 -6.54
C GLN A 230 9.00 -11.47 -6.73
N PRO A 231 8.44 -12.64 -6.38
CA PRO A 231 7.00 -12.88 -6.46
C PRO A 231 6.21 -11.90 -5.57
N ALA A 232 5.02 -11.52 -6.03
CA ALA A 232 4.02 -10.81 -5.22
C ALA A 232 3.20 -11.83 -4.40
N ALA A 233 2.27 -11.34 -3.57
CA ALA A 233 1.33 -12.22 -2.85
C ALA A 233 0.47 -13.07 -3.81
N SER A 234 0.13 -12.51 -4.97
CA SER A 234 -0.55 -13.19 -6.07
C SER A 234 0.35 -14.17 -6.87
N GLY A 235 1.62 -14.31 -6.49
CA GLY A 235 2.60 -15.16 -7.17
C GLY A 235 3.50 -14.39 -8.14
N TRP A 236 4.12 -15.12 -9.08
CA TRP A 236 5.04 -14.55 -10.07
C TRP A 236 4.41 -14.52 -11.46
N ASN A 237 4.33 -13.34 -12.09
CA ASN A 237 3.75 -13.15 -13.41
C ASN A 237 4.76 -12.49 -14.38
N LEU A 238 4.99 -13.11 -15.54
CA LEU A 238 5.93 -12.59 -16.54
C LEU A 238 5.53 -11.22 -17.10
N SER A 239 4.24 -11.00 -17.40
CA SER A 239 3.79 -9.76 -18.03
C SER A 239 4.03 -8.55 -17.13
N GLU A 240 3.83 -8.72 -15.82
CA GLU A 240 4.07 -7.69 -14.80
C GLU A 240 5.57 -7.42 -14.59
N LYS A 241 6.42 -8.46 -14.63
CA LYS A 241 7.85 -8.33 -14.33
C LYS A 241 8.70 -7.98 -15.55
N LEU A 242 8.23 -8.25 -16.76
CA LEU A 242 8.97 -8.00 -18.00
C LEU A 242 9.40 -6.52 -18.18
N PRO A 243 8.56 -5.50 -17.92
CA PRO A 243 8.98 -4.10 -17.98
C PRO A 243 10.08 -3.77 -16.96
N VAL A 244 9.98 -4.32 -15.76
CA VAL A 244 10.99 -4.14 -14.69
C VAL A 244 12.34 -4.75 -15.13
N MET A 245 12.32 -5.97 -15.66
CA MET A 245 13.52 -6.64 -16.18
C MET A 245 14.19 -5.84 -17.30
N ALA A 246 13.40 -5.31 -18.24
CA ALA A 246 13.91 -4.51 -19.35
C ALA A 246 14.61 -3.23 -18.85
N VAL A 247 14.02 -2.51 -17.89
CA VAL A 247 14.63 -1.31 -17.32
C VAL A 247 15.89 -1.64 -16.52
N VAL A 248 15.91 -2.76 -15.78
CA VAL A 248 17.12 -3.24 -15.09
C VAL A 248 18.25 -3.52 -16.07
N CYS A 249 17.97 -4.15 -17.22
CA CYS A 249 18.97 -4.36 -18.29
C CYS A 249 19.56 -3.05 -18.79
N VAL A 250 18.71 -2.04 -19.06
CA VAL A 250 19.16 -0.70 -19.50
C VAL A 250 20.08 -0.07 -18.45
N TRP A 251 19.69 -0.13 -17.17
CA TRP A 251 20.52 0.36 -16.08
C TRP A 251 21.87 -0.37 -15.98
N ILE A 252 21.88 -1.70 -16.08
CA ILE A 252 23.12 -2.48 -16.04
C ILE A 252 24.07 -2.03 -17.14
N ILE A 253 23.57 -1.85 -18.37
CA ILE A 253 24.38 -1.39 -19.50
C ILE A 253 24.90 0.03 -19.24
N ALA A 254 24.02 0.96 -18.82
CA ALA A 254 24.39 2.35 -18.54
C ALA A 254 25.45 2.43 -17.43
N LEU A 255 25.25 1.71 -16.32
CA LEU A 255 26.18 1.67 -15.20
C LEU A 255 27.49 0.98 -15.58
N ALA A 256 27.47 -0.08 -16.37
CA ALA A 256 28.69 -0.75 -16.83
C ALA A 256 29.56 0.20 -17.68
N VAL A 257 28.94 0.94 -18.61
CA VAL A 257 29.63 1.95 -19.44
C VAL A 257 30.14 3.10 -18.57
N LEU A 258 29.32 3.62 -17.65
CA LEU A 258 29.69 4.70 -16.75
C LEU A 258 30.84 4.29 -15.82
N CYS A 259 30.77 3.09 -15.21
CA CYS A 259 31.83 2.55 -14.36
C CYS A 259 33.13 2.40 -15.15
N GLN A 260 33.08 1.85 -16.36
CA GLN A 260 34.26 1.72 -17.22
C GLN A 260 34.89 3.09 -17.51
N TYR A 261 34.08 4.06 -17.92
CA TYR A 261 34.54 5.43 -18.21
C TYR A 261 35.18 6.07 -16.99
N LEU A 262 34.50 6.07 -15.83
CA LEU A 262 35.00 6.67 -14.60
C LEU A 262 36.25 5.95 -14.08
N PHE A 263 36.32 4.63 -14.23
CA PHE A 263 37.49 3.84 -13.83
C PHE A 263 38.73 4.23 -14.65
N ASP A 264 38.57 4.45 -15.95
CA ASP A 264 39.69 4.81 -16.83
C ASP A 264 40.27 6.19 -16.48
N ILE A 265 39.41 7.16 -16.18
CA ILE A 265 39.83 8.54 -15.85
C ILE A 265 40.16 8.76 -14.37
N ARG A 266 39.94 7.76 -13.50
CA ARG A 266 40.14 7.90 -12.05
C ARG A 266 41.60 8.23 -11.69
N PRO A 267 41.88 9.34 -11.00
CA PRO A 267 43.25 9.66 -10.60
C PRO A 267 43.74 8.72 -9.48
N SER A 268 45.00 8.26 -9.54
CA SER A 268 45.52 7.25 -8.58
C SER A 268 45.85 7.84 -7.22
N GLU A 269 46.24 9.11 -7.20
CA GLU A 269 46.56 9.91 -6.02
C GLU A 269 45.35 10.18 -5.11
N THR A 270 44.15 9.78 -5.53
CA THR A 270 42.93 9.90 -4.74
C THR A 270 42.72 8.75 -3.76
N ALA A 271 43.56 7.71 -3.81
CA ALA A 271 43.54 6.62 -2.84
C ALA A 271 43.80 7.15 -1.41
N GLY A 272 42.90 6.80 -0.49
CA GLY A 272 42.87 7.28 0.89
C GLY A 272 42.12 8.60 1.10
N LYS A 273 41.67 9.29 0.04
CA LYS A 273 40.75 10.45 0.17
C LYS A 273 39.31 9.98 0.29
N ALA A 274 38.38 10.84 0.72
CA ALA A 274 36.97 10.46 0.80
C ALA A 274 36.38 10.22 -0.60
N MET A 275 36.51 11.21 -1.48
CA MET A 275 35.98 11.20 -2.85
C MET A 275 37.11 11.22 -3.88
N ALA A 276 36.98 10.42 -4.93
CA ALA A 276 37.91 10.41 -6.06
C ALA A 276 37.70 11.62 -6.99
N PHE A 277 36.45 12.10 -7.09
CA PHE A 277 36.07 13.23 -7.94
C PHE A 277 35.57 14.40 -7.10
N SER A 278 36.47 15.15 -6.45
CA SER A 278 36.09 16.20 -5.49
C SER A 278 35.28 17.36 -6.09
N LYS A 279 35.32 17.57 -7.41
CA LYS A 279 34.59 18.66 -8.08
C LYS A 279 33.07 18.55 -7.97
N ILE A 280 32.53 17.34 -7.85
CA ILE A 280 31.08 17.09 -7.75
C ILE A 280 30.59 17.03 -6.30
N ASN A 281 31.49 17.10 -5.32
CA ASN A 281 31.17 17.08 -3.89
C ASN A 281 30.08 18.09 -3.48
N PRO A 282 30.10 19.36 -3.95
CA PRO A 282 29.05 20.31 -3.57
C PRO A 282 27.67 19.87 -4.04
N LEU A 283 27.56 19.29 -5.24
CA LEU A 283 26.30 18.81 -5.79
C LEU A 283 25.79 17.58 -5.02
N ILE A 284 26.65 16.58 -4.81
CA ILE A 284 26.30 15.36 -4.04
C ILE A 284 25.81 15.74 -2.64
N ARG A 285 26.47 16.70 -1.99
CA ARG A 285 26.06 17.19 -0.68
C ARG A 285 24.67 17.80 -0.70
N ILE A 286 24.39 18.74 -1.60
CA ILE A 286 23.06 19.36 -1.70
C ILE A 286 22.00 18.28 -1.91
N LEU A 287 22.27 17.36 -2.83
CA LEU A 287 21.38 16.25 -3.12
C LEU A 287 21.09 15.46 -1.85
N LEU A 288 22.10 15.03 -1.09
CA LEU A 288 21.93 14.24 0.15
C LEU A 288 21.25 14.98 1.31
N VAL A 289 21.57 16.27 1.49
CA VAL A 289 21.10 17.04 2.65
C VAL A 289 19.61 17.38 2.54
N ILE A 290 19.10 17.66 1.34
CA ILE A 290 17.68 18.01 1.13
C ILE A 290 16.73 16.93 1.69
N PRO A 291 16.76 15.67 1.23
CA PRO A 291 15.87 14.63 1.74
C PRO A 291 16.16 14.32 3.21
N ALA A 292 17.41 14.33 3.65
CA ALA A 292 17.75 14.07 5.05
C ALA A 292 17.18 15.12 6.01
N ALA A 293 17.18 16.40 5.61
CA ALA A 293 16.56 17.48 6.36
C ALA A 293 15.03 17.35 6.39
N LEU A 294 14.40 16.99 5.26
CA LEU A 294 12.96 16.72 5.19
C LEU A 294 12.58 15.56 6.11
N TYR A 295 13.29 14.43 6.06
CA TYR A 295 13.05 13.31 6.98
C TYR A 295 13.18 13.71 8.45
N THR A 296 14.15 14.54 8.79
CA THR A 296 14.32 15.02 10.16
C THR A 296 13.15 15.90 10.60
N GLY A 297 12.68 16.79 9.71
CA GLY A 297 11.48 17.60 9.91
C GLY A 297 10.24 16.76 10.16
N SER A 298 9.95 15.82 9.24
CA SER A 298 8.80 14.91 9.35
C SER A 298 8.89 14.01 10.58
N TYR A 299 10.09 13.52 10.92
CA TYR A 299 10.30 12.70 12.12
C TYR A 299 10.01 13.48 13.41
N LEU A 300 10.55 14.70 13.57
CA LEU A 300 10.24 15.51 14.76
C LEU A 300 8.76 15.87 14.85
N TYR A 301 8.10 16.16 13.73
CA TYR A 301 6.66 16.38 13.70
C TYR A 301 5.89 15.14 14.20
N SER A 302 6.26 13.96 13.71
CA SER A 302 5.64 12.69 14.13
C SER A 302 5.82 12.39 15.63
N LEU A 303 6.96 12.76 16.23
CA LEU A 303 7.19 12.61 17.68
C LEU A 303 6.26 13.46 18.54
N THR A 304 5.67 14.51 17.96
CA THR A 304 4.70 15.37 18.66
C THR A 304 3.26 14.95 18.41
N LEU A 305 3.05 13.74 17.91
CA LEU A 305 1.73 13.23 17.49
C LEU A 305 1.05 14.20 16.52
N SER A 306 1.83 14.82 15.63
CA SER A 306 1.35 15.76 14.62
C SER A 306 0.66 17.02 15.18
N SER A 307 0.90 17.36 16.45
CA SER A 307 0.21 18.47 17.13
C SER A 307 0.67 19.87 16.71
N SER A 308 1.94 20.06 16.35
CA SER A 308 2.44 21.39 15.97
C SER A 308 3.45 21.36 14.82
N LYS A 309 3.14 22.12 13.77
CA LYS A 309 3.94 22.18 12.53
C LYS A 309 5.29 22.90 12.70
N ILE A 310 5.50 23.65 13.80
CA ILE A 310 6.79 24.29 14.08
C ILE A 310 7.94 23.28 14.18
N TRP A 311 7.65 22.05 14.62
CA TRP A 311 8.63 20.97 14.73
C TRP A 311 9.21 20.53 13.39
N ILE A 312 8.46 20.73 12.29
CA ILE A 312 8.97 20.49 10.93
C ILE A 312 10.09 21.47 10.63
N VAL A 313 9.88 22.76 10.91
CA VAL A 313 10.87 23.82 10.69
C VAL A 313 12.11 23.60 11.57
N ILE A 314 11.91 23.31 12.85
CA ILE A 314 13.00 23.00 13.78
C ILE A 314 13.79 21.78 13.29
N GLY A 315 13.10 20.72 12.87
CA GLY A 315 13.73 19.50 12.35
C GLY A 315 14.46 19.71 11.04
N ILE A 316 13.95 20.56 10.13
CA ILE A 316 14.67 20.95 8.90
C ILE A 316 15.95 21.70 9.23
N VAL A 317 15.90 22.68 10.15
CA VAL A 317 17.09 23.44 10.56
C VAL A 317 18.12 22.52 11.20
N PHE A 318 17.70 21.72 12.18
CA PHE A 318 18.56 20.76 12.87
C PHE A 318 19.14 19.71 11.92
N GLY A 319 18.29 19.08 11.10
CA GLY A 319 18.68 18.07 10.12
C GLY A 319 19.62 18.63 9.07
N THR A 320 19.38 19.85 8.57
CA THR A 320 20.30 20.49 7.61
C THR A 320 21.68 20.69 8.20
N VAL A 321 21.77 21.26 9.41
CA VAL A 321 23.05 21.47 10.10
C VAL A 321 23.75 20.13 10.37
N LEU A 322 23.02 19.15 10.90
CA LEU A 322 23.55 17.83 11.25
C LEU A 322 24.10 17.09 10.01
N PHE A 323 23.29 16.93 8.97
CA PHE A 323 23.68 16.14 7.80
C PHE A 323 24.67 16.85 6.89
N HIS A 324 24.59 18.18 6.75
CA HIS A 324 25.67 18.96 6.10
C HIS A 324 26.98 18.75 6.85
N GLY A 325 26.93 18.86 8.18
CA GLY A 325 28.06 18.64 9.06
C GLY A 325 28.68 17.25 8.92
N ILE A 326 27.87 16.19 8.99
CA ILE A 326 28.32 14.80 8.82
C ILE A 326 29.01 14.61 7.47
N ILE A 327 28.43 15.13 6.37
CA ILE A 327 29.01 15.00 5.03
C ILE A 327 30.35 15.74 4.93
N GLU A 328 30.48 16.92 5.55
CA GLU A 328 31.76 17.63 5.63
C GLU A 328 32.82 16.87 6.42
N CYS A 329 32.43 16.31 7.57
CA CYS A 329 33.30 15.45 8.36
C CYS A 329 33.78 14.25 7.55
N ILE A 330 32.92 13.63 6.73
CA ILE A 330 33.28 12.53 5.84
C ILE A 330 34.25 13.01 4.75
N TYR A 331 33.99 14.15 4.11
CA TYR A 331 34.84 14.65 3.02
C TYR A 331 36.25 15.02 3.48
N GLN A 332 36.38 15.54 4.70
CA GLN A 332 37.65 16.00 5.26
C GLN A 332 38.31 14.99 6.19
N PHE A 333 37.59 13.95 6.61
CA PHE A 333 37.96 13.03 7.69
C PHE A 333 38.32 13.74 9.01
N ASP A 334 37.69 14.88 9.28
CA ASP A 334 37.91 15.69 10.49
C ASP A 334 36.59 16.25 10.99
N ILE A 335 36.29 16.03 12.28
CA ILE A 335 35.07 16.54 12.93
C ILE A 335 35.04 18.08 12.98
N ARG A 336 36.21 18.72 12.98
CA ARG A 336 36.32 20.19 12.93
C ARG A 336 35.83 20.75 11.59
N GLY A 337 35.78 19.91 10.55
CA GLY A 337 35.28 20.24 9.23
C GLY A 337 33.78 20.52 9.18
N MET A 338 33.01 20.17 10.20
CA MET A 338 31.54 20.26 10.25
C MET A 338 30.97 21.62 9.82
N TRP A 339 31.67 22.72 10.12
CA TRP A 339 31.25 24.09 9.80
C TRP A 339 31.78 24.62 8.46
N SER A 340 32.47 23.78 7.70
CA SER A 340 32.99 24.14 6.39
C SER A 340 31.85 24.42 5.40
N HIS A 341 32.08 25.35 4.48
CA HIS A 341 31.10 25.74 3.46
C HIS A 341 29.71 26.13 4.04
N TRP A 342 29.67 26.79 5.21
CA TRP A 342 28.41 27.22 5.86
C TRP A 342 27.47 28.03 4.96
N LYS A 343 27.99 28.79 3.99
CA LYS A 343 27.17 29.49 2.99
C LYS A 343 26.33 28.53 2.14
N GLN A 344 26.92 27.38 1.78
CA GLN A 344 26.21 26.33 1.06
C GLN A 344 25.17 25.68 1.97
N MET A 345 25.50 25.42 3.24
CA MET A 345 24.55 24.92 4.23
C MET A 345 23.32 25.83 4.34
N LEU A 346 23.52 27.15 4.46
CA LEU A 346 22.42 28.11 4.51
C LEU A 346 21.63 28.16 3.21
N ALA A 347 22.29 28.08 2.05
CA ALA A 347 21.60 28.03 0.76
C ALA A 347 20.74 26.77 0.64
N THR A 348 21.26 25.60 1.04
CA THR A 348 20.49 24.35 1.06
C THR A 348 19.33 24.43 2.05
N MET A 349 19.55 24.98 3.25
CA MET A 349 18.50 25.18 4.24
C MET A 349 17.38 26.08 3.68
N ALA A 350 17.73 27.17 3.02
CA ALA A 350 16.76 28.06 2.38
C ALA A 350 15.96 27.33 1.29
N VAL A 351 16.60 26.48 0.47
CA VAL A 351 15.91 25.67 -0.53
C VAL A 351 14.92 24.70 0.11
N VAL A 352 15.31 23.99 1.18
CA VAL A 352 14.41 23.06 1.88
C VAL A 352 13.26 23.80 2.54
N LEU A 353 13.52 24.94 3.19
CA LEU A 353 12.46 25.76 3.80
C LEU A 353 11.52 26.36 2.76
N CYS A 354 12.00 26.82 1.61
CA CYS A 354 11.15 27.30 0.52
C CYS A 354 10.29 26.16 -0.06
N LEU A 355 10.87 24.96 -0.22
CA LEU A 355 10.14 23.79 -0.67
C LEU A 355 9.04 23.41 0.33
N THR A 356 9.36 23.29 1.62
CA THR A 356 8.35 23.00 2.65
C THR A 356 7.32 24.12 2.76
N GLY A 357 7.75 25.38 2.67
CA GLY A 357 6.90 26.56 2.72
C GLY A 357 5.91 26.63 1.56
N SER A 358 6.26 26.16 0.36
CA SER A 358 5.31 26.16 -0.78
C SER A 358 4.14 25.20 -0.57
N PHE A 359 4.35 24.10 0.16
CA PHE A 359 3.28 23.19 0.58
C PHE A 359 2.49 23.75 1.75
N TYR A 360 3.16 24.29 2.78
CA TYR A 360 2.50 24.90 3.93
C TYR A 360 1.55 26.05 3.54
N LEU A 361 1.94 26.86 2.56
CA LEU A 361 1.14 27.99 2.07
C LEU A 361 0.13 27.60 0.98
N ASP A 362 0.07 26.32 0.60
CA ASP A 362 -0.70 25.81 -0.54
C ASP A 362 -0.54 26.70 -1.79
N PHE A 363 0.71 26.98 -2.20
CA PHE A 363 1.01 27.80 -3.38
C PHE A 363 0.44 27.24 -4.68
N TYR A 364 0.12 25.95 -4.70
CA TYR A 364 -0.44 25.25 -5.85
C TYR A 364 -1.97 25.28 -5.86
N GLY A 365 -2.62 25.72 -4.77
CA GLY A 365 -4.07 25.72 -4.62
C GLY A 365 -4.67 24.31 -4.56
N TYR A 366 -3.89 23.32 -4.10
CA TYR A 366 -4.24 21.90 -4.09
C TYR A 366 -5.53 21.63 -3.29
N ASP A 367 -5.66 22.22 -2.11
CA ASP A 367 -6.82 22.01 -1.22
C ASP A 367 -8.07 22.75 -1.66
N SER A 368 -7.90 23.79 -2.48
CA SER A 368 -9.00 24.56 -3.07
C SER A 368 -9.37 24.14 -4.49
N TYR A 369 -8.73 23.10 -5.01
CA TYR A 369 -8.84 22.73 -6.41
C TYR A 369 -10.16 22.01 -6.70
N VAL A 370 -11.07 22.70 -7.39
CA VAL A 370 -12.26 22.11 -8.03
C VAL A 370 -12.22 22.49 -9.51
N PRO A 371 -12.19 21.52 -10.45
CA PRO A 371 -12.09 21.79 -11.87
C PRO A 371 -13.34 22.47 -12.44
N ALA A 372 -13.18 23.23 -13.53
CA ALA A 372 -14.32 23.81 -14.24
C ALA A 372 -15.12 22.72 -14.98
N ALA A 373 -16.45 22.75 -14.88
CA ALA A 373 -17.34 21.74 -15.48
C ALA A 373 -17.06 21.45 -16.96
N GLY A 374 -16.71 22.47 -17.75
CA GLY A 374 -16.37 22.30 -19.17
C GLY A 374 -15.19 21.37 -19.44
N GLY A 375 -14.27 21.19 -18.48
CA GLY A 375 -13.10 20.32 -18.58
C GLY A 375 -13.27 18.93 -17.98
N VAL A 376 -14.36 18.69 -17.26
CA VAL A 376 -14.68 17.42 -16.60
C VAL A 376 -15.56 16.59 -17.53
N SER A 377 -15.23 15.31 -17.74
CA SER A 377 -16.11 14.38 -18.44
C SER A 377 -17.19 13.88 -17.50
N SER A 378 -16.81 13.55 -16.27
CA SER A 378 -17.70 12.95 -15.29
C SER A 378 -17.10 13.00 -13.86
N VAL A 379 -17.94 12.87 -12.83
CA VAL A 379 -17.53 12.99 -11.41
C VAL A 379 -18.03 11.80 -10.61
N MET A 380 -17.17 11.20 -9.79
CA MET A 380 -17.58 10.24 -8.76
C MET A 380 -17.46 10.89 -7.39
N VAL A 381 -18.47 10.68 -6.54
CA VAL A 381 -18.52 11.13 -5.16
C VAL A 381 -18.69 9.91 -4.25
N GLU A 382 -17.88 9.82 -3.22
CA GLU A 382 -17.82 8.71 -2.28
C GLU A 382 -17.85 9.28 -0.84
N ASP A 383 -18.70 8.73 0.01
CA ASP A 383 -18.56 8.86 1.47
C ASP A 383 -18.14 7.50 2.06
N ASP A 384 -17.90 7.45 3.38
CA ASP A 384 -17.43 6.22 4.03
C ASP A 384 -18.41 5.04 3.83
N GLY A 385 -19.72 5.30 3.65
CA GLY A 385 -20.74 4.26 3.41
C GLY A 385 -20.80 3.73 1.98
N PHE A 386 -20.53 4.56 0.96
CA PHE A 386 -20.54 4.15 -0.45
C PHE A 386 -19.19 3.59 -0.94
N THR A 387 -18.10 3.84 -0.22
CA THR A 387 -16.74 3.41 -0.60
C THR A 387 -16.60 1.88 -0.69
N TYR A 388 -17.26 1.13 0.20
CA TYR A 388 -17.13 -0.34 0.27
C TYR A 388 -17.74 -1.08 -0.93
N ARG A 389 -18.76 -0.51 -1.59
CA ARG A 389 -19.49 -1.17 -2.70
C ARG A 389 -18.70 -1.23 -4.01
N LYS A 390 -17.53 -0.58 -4.07
CA LYS A 390 -16.74 -0.42 -5.29
C LYS A 390 -15.86 -1.61 -5.65
N GLU A 391 -15.37 -2.36 -4.67
CA GLU A 391 -14.34 -3.40 -4.89
C GLU A 391 -14.85 -4.62 -5.68
N TYR A 392 -16.17 -4.80 -5.79
CA TYR A 392 -16.82 -5.98 -6.37
C TYR A 392 -17.85 -5.67 -7.46
N PHE A 393 -17.84 -4.44 -8.01
CA PHE A 393 -18.82 -4.00 -9.01
C PHE A 393 -18.74 -4.83 -10.32
N TRP A 394 -19.86 -5.39 -10.77
CA TRP A 394 -19.93 -6.36 -11.88
C TRP A 394 -20.89 -5.95 -13.03
N GLY A 395 -21.08 -4.64 -13.21
CA GLY A 395 -21.85 -4.05 -14.32
C GLY A 395 -21.00 -3.56 -15.50
N ASP A 396 -21.68 -3.17 -16.59
CA ASP A 396 -21.12 -2.84 -17.93
C ASP A 396 -20.26 -1.54 -18.06
N SER A 397 -19.84 -0.88 -16.97
CA SER A 397 -19.19 0.47 -16.89
C SER A 397 -20.17 1.67 -16.87
N GLU A 398 -19.87 2.86 -16.34
CA GLU A 398 -18.62 3.47 -15.86
C GLU A 398 -18.95 4.50 -14.75
N GLN A 399 -18.14 4.48 -13.69
CA GLN A 399 -18.24 5.24 -12.44
C GLN A 399 -18.37 6.75 -12.67
N SER A 400 -19.59 7.33 -12.67
CA SER A 400 -19.76 8.78 -12.54
C SER A 400 -21.17 9.35 -12.72
N ILE A 401 -21.32 10.55 -12.16
CA ILE A 401 -22.33 11.57 -12.48
C ILE A 401 -21.92 12.30 -13.75
N THR A 402 -22.87 12.50 -14.67
CA THR A 402 -22.66 13.23 -15.94
C THR A 402 -23.72 14.31 -16.18
N GLY A 403 -23.54 15.12 -17.23
CA GLY A 403 -24.55 16.09 -17.67
C GLY A 403 -24.82 17.21 -16.66
N LYS A 404 -26.09 17.59 -16.49
CA LYS A 404 -26.49 18.70 -15.61
C LYS A 404 -26.32 18.37 -14.12
N ASP A 405 -26.50 17.10 -13.75
CA ASP A 405 -26.32 16.65 -12.37
C ASP A 405 -24.86 16.82 -11.95
N MET A 406 -23.92 16.55 -12.87
CA MET A 406 -22.49 16.76 -12.64
C MET A 406 -22.17 18.25 -12.40
N GLU A 407 -22.76 19.14 -13.19
CA GLU A 407 -22.58 20.60 -13.01
C GLU A 407 -23.08 21.03 -11.63
N ASN A 408 -24.27 20.57 -11.21
CA ASN A 408 -24.83 20.85 -9.89
C ASN A 408 -23.94 20.32 -8.75
N VAL A 409 -23.48 19.07 -8.83
CA VAL A 409 -22.60 18.46 -7.82
C VAL A 409 -21.26 19.19 -7.76
N LEU A 410 -20.68 19.57 -8.89
CA LEU A 410 -19.44 20.36 -8.92
C LEU A 410 -19.62 21.73 -8.27
N ASP A 411 -20.74 22.42 -8.50
CA ASP A 411 -21.03 23.71 -7.87
C ASP A 411 -21.21 23.57 -6.35
N LEU A 412 -21.92 22.54 -5.88
CA LEU A 412 -22.04 22.24 -4.44
C LEU A 412 -20.67 21.97 -3.79
N ILE A 413 -19.83 21.14 -4.42
CA ILE A 413 -18.47 20.86 -3.92
C ILE A 413 -17.65 22.16 -3.89
N LYS A 414 -17.74 22.97 -4.94
CA LYS A 414 -16.99 24.23 -5.04
C LYS A 414 -17.39 25.23 -3.96
N ASP A 415 -18.69 25.35 -3.68
CA ASP A 415 -19.18 26.23 -2.63
C ASP A 415 -18.79 25.72 -1.24
N ALA A 416 -18.92 24.41 -0.98
CA ALA A 416 -18.48 23.79 0.27
C ALA A 416 -16.98 23.97 0.50
N VAL A 417 -16.13 23.66 -0.48
CA VAL A 417 -14.66 23.83 -0.38
C VAL A 417 -14.27 25.29 -0.14
N LYS A 418 -14.97 26.23 -0.78
CA LYS A 418 -14.72 27.66 -0.60
C LYS A 418 -15.09 28.13 0.82
N GLU A 419 -16.24 27.71 1.33
CA GLU A 419 -16.69 28.02 2.68
C GLU A 419 -15.77 27.40 3.73
N GLU A 420 -15.45 26.11 3.61
CA GLU A 420 -14.56 25.41 4.54
C GLU A 420 -13.16 26.03 4.57
N ARG A 421 -12.65 26.47 3.42
CA ARG A 421 -11.38 27.21 3.37
C ARG A 421 -11.46 28.54 4.11
N GLN A 422 -12.58 29.27 4.03
CA GLN A 422 -12.76 30.51 4.78
C GLN A 422 -12.87 30.26 6.29
N ASN A 423 -13.61 29.23 6.69
CA ASN A 423 -13.79 28.85 8.09
C ASN A 423 -12.48 28.38 8.72
N ARG A 424 -11.67 27.61 7.98
CA ARG A 424 -10.38 27.10 8.44
C ARG A 424 -9.28 28.17 8.47
N PHE A 425 -9.41 29.21 7.65
CA PHE A 425 -8.43 30.29 7.50
C PHE A 425 -9.08 31.69 7.48
N PRO A 426 -9.75 32.14 8.56
CA PRO A 426 -10.53 33.38 8.56
C PRO A 426 -9.71 34.66 8.32
N GLY A 427 -8.38 34.60 8.46
CA GLY A 427 -7.44 35.68 8.11
C GLY A 427 -6.26 35.23 7.23
N GLY A 428 -6.35 34.08 6.56
CA GLY A 428 -5.29 33.48 5.74
C GLY A 428 -4.57 32.29 6.40
N PRO A 429 -3.68 31.58 5.66
CA PRO A 429 -3.03 30.36 6.12
C PRO A 429 -2.22 30.52 7.42
N GLU A 430 -1.75 31.74 7.71
CA GLU A 430 -0.94 32.08 8.90
C GLU A 430 -1.75 32.11 10.21
N GLN A 431 -3.08 32.17 10.15
CA GLN A 431 -3.97 32.17 11.33
C GLN A 431 -4.61 30.80 11.61
N ALA A 432 -4.08 29.73 11.03
CA ALA A 432 -4.53 28.38 11.30
C ALA A 432 -4.48 28.09 12.81
N THR A 433 -5.64 27.81 13.42
CA THR A 433 -5.69 27.40 14.82
C THR A 433 -5.10 25.99 14.95
N ASP A 434 -4.02 25.85 15.72
CA ASP A 434 -3.28 24.59 15.97
C ASP A 434 -4.18 23.43 16.48
N GLY A 435 -5.39 23.72 16.96
CA GLY A 435 -6.35 22.73 17.47
C GLY A 435 -7.21 21.99 16.42
N ALA A 436 -7.17 22.36 15.13
CA ALA A 436 -7.99 21.73 14.07
C ALA A 436 -7.20 20.73 13.19
N VAL A 437 -6.04 20.28 13.66
CA VAL A 437 -4.97 19.69 12.82
C VAL A 437 -4.59 18.26 13.25
N THR A 438 -5.21 17.70 14.28
CA THR A 438 -4.80 16.40 14.84
C THR A 438 -5.17 15.18 13.98
N ASP A 439 -6.06 15.29 12.99
CA ASP A 439 -6.52 14.13 12.19
C ASP A 439 -6.16 14.13 10.71
N SER A 440 -5.41 15.12 10.22
CA SER A 440 -5.14 15.23 8.77
C SER A 440 -4.07 14.25 8.25
N SER A 441 -3.76 13.17 8.98
CA SER A 441 -2.89 12.13 8.46
C SER A 441 -3.77 11.08 7.76
N PRO A 442 -3.69 10.90 6.43
CA PRO A 442 -4.34 9.81 5.72
C PRO A 442 -3.64 8.46 5.98
N THR A 443 -2.96 8.32 7.13
CA THR A 443 -2.86 7.00 7.72
C THR A 443 -4.28 6.62 8.07
N ILE A 444 -4.84 5.77 7.22
CA ILE A 444 -5.51 4.57 7.68
C ILE A 444 -4.59 3.93 8.72
N TYR A 445 -4.58 4.47 9.94
CA TYR A 445 -4.50 3.61 11.09
C TYR A 445 -5.81 2.86 10.97
N TYR A 446 -5.74 1.64 10.42
CA TYR A 446 -6.51 0.58 11.01
C TYR A 446 -6.08 0.61 12.48
N THR A 447 -6.74 1.43 13.30
CA THR A 447 -6.83 1.13 14.71
C THR A 447 -7.48 -0.25 14.70
N ASP A 448 -6.81 -1.22 15.33
CA ASP A 448 -7.30 -2.61 15.44
C ASP A 448 -8.71 -2.69 16.08
N ASN A 449 -9.26 -1.56 16.51
CA ASN A 449 -10.67 -1.34 16.82
C ASN A 449 -11.22 -0.31 15.80
N GLY A 450 -12.14 -0.71 14.91
CA GLY A 450 -12.61 0.09 13.77
C GLY A 450 -13.40 1.37 14.08
N ALA A 451 -13.11 2.08 15.16
CA ALA A 451 -13.63 3.43 15.33
C ALA A 451 -12.91 4.39 14.36
N ASN A 452 -13.61 4.83 13.31
CA ASN A 452 -13.14 5.92 12.46
C ASN A 452 -12.89 7.17 13.33
N ALA A 453 -11.74 7.83 13.15
CA ALA A 453 -11.40 9.10 13.77
C ALA A 453 -12.28 10.30 13.31
N ALA A 454 -13.49 10.02 12.81
CA ALA A 454 -14.48 10.99 12.36
C ALA A 454 -15.61 11.21 13.39
N GLU A 455 -15.39 10.88 14.67
CA GLU A 455 -16.27 11.33 15.77
C GLU A 455 -15.91 12.75 16.26
N GLN A 456 -15.62 13.67 15.33
CA GLN A 456 -15.81 15.09 15.64
C GLN A 456 -17.26 15.43 15.30
N GLU A 457 -18.08 15.75 16.31
CA GLU A 457 -19.49 16.12 16.18
C GLU A 457 -19.73 17.06 14.97
N GLY A 458 -20.37 16.54 13.91
CA GLY A 458 -20.92 17.33 12.80
C GLY A 458 -20.05 17.51 11.54
N ARG A 459 -18.98 16.72 11.35
CA ARG A 459 -18.14 16.77 10.13
C ARG A 459 -17.99 15.41 9.44
N LYS A 460 -17.86 15.43 8.11
CA LYS A 460 -17.69 14.26 7.24
C LYS A 460 -16.62 14.47 6.18
N TYR A 461 -16.02 13.36 5.77
CA TYR A 461 -15.18 13.34 4.58
C TYR A 461 -15.97 12.95 3.33
N VAL A 462 -15.78 13.70 2.25
CA VAL A 462 -16.31 13.38 0.93
C VAL A 462 -15.14 13.15 -0.04
N GLY A 463 -14.96 11.91 -0.46
CA GLY A 463 -14.09 11.52 -1.57
C GLY A 463 -14.67 11.98 -2.90
N VAL A 464 -13.86 12.60 -3.74
CA VAL A 464 -14.26 13.05 -5.07
C VAL A 464 -13.21 12.63 -6.08
N THR A 465 -13.64 11.94 -7.14
CA THR A 465 -12.82 11.61 -8.29
C THR A 465 -13.33 12.37 -9.52
N TYR A 466 -12.50 13.25 -10.07
CA TYR A 466 -12.76 13.96 -11.31
C TYR A 466 -12.13 13.20 -12.47
N TYR A 467 -12.97 12.76 -13.41
CA TYR A 467 -12.52 12.24 -14.70
C TYR A 467 -12.49 13.40 -15.68
N MET A 468 -11.31 13.71 -16.21
CA MET A 468 -11.07 14.89 -17.05
C MET A 468 -11.18 14.51 -18.53
N LYS A 469 -11.65 15.45 -19.38
CA LYS A 469 -11.77 15.22 -20.84
C LYS A 469 -10.44 14.95 -21.56
N ASN A 470 -9.31 15.28 -20.92
CA ASN A 470 -7.97 14.98 -21.44
C ASN A 470 -7.48 13.56 -21.07
N GLY A 471 -8.27 12.77 -20.33
CA GLY A 471 -7.92 11.43 -19.85
C GLY A 471 -7.21 11.38 -18.50
N GLU A 472 -7.02 12.53 -17.82
CA GLU A 472 -6.47 12.57 -16.47
C GLU A 472 -7.53 12.26 -15.41
N THR A 473 -7.13 11.57 -14.34
CA THR A 473 -7.98 11.32 -13.16
C THR A 473 -7.41 12.07 -11.97
N ILE A 474 -8.24 12.88 -11.31
CA ILE A 474 -7.84 13.68 -10.15
C ILE A 474 -8.70 13.26 -8.96
N LYS A 475 -8.06 12.78 -7.88
CA LYS A 475 -8.76 12.41 -6.64
C LYS A 475 -8.52 13.42 -5.52
N ARG A 476 -9.56 13.71 -4.74
CA ARG A 476 -9.54 14.58 -3.55
C ARG A 476 -10.41 13.98 -2.46
N ARG A 477 -10.11 14.30 -1.19
CA ARG A 477 -10.97 13.97 -0.04
C ARG A 477 -11.22 15.23 0.77
N PHE A 478 -12.41 15.79 0.71
CA PHE A 478 -12.71 17.04 1.37
C PHE A 478 -13.33 16.80 2.74
N ASP A 479 -12.79 17.48 3.75
CA ASP A 479 -13.34 17.57 5.10
C ASP A 479 -14.34 18.74 5.16
N MET A 480 -15.61 18.45 5.44
CA MET A 480 -16.70 19.44 5.41
C MET A 480 -17.76 19.15 6.46
N SER A 481 -18.71 20.08 6.66
CA SER A 481 -19.83 19.85 7.58
C SER A 481 -20.77 18.75 7.09
N ASP A 482 -21.46 18.09 8.01
CA ASP A 482 -22.46 17.07 7.68
C ASP A 482 -23.53 17.58 6.71
N ALA A 483 -23.97 18.82 6.88
CA ALA A 483 -24.97 19.43 6.01
C ALA A 483 -24.48 19.56 4.56
N GLN A 484 -23.22 19.99 4.37
CA GLN A 484 -22.62 20.11 3.03
C GLN A 484 -22.40 18.72 2.40
N ALA A 485 -21.85 17.77 3.17
CA ALA A 485 -21.62 16.40 2.70
C ALA A 485 -22.92 15.73 2.28
N ASN A 486 -23.95 15.80 3.14
CA ASN A 486 -25.27 15.23 2.86
C ASN A 486 -25.92 15.90 1.65
N ALA A 487 -25.79 17.22 1.47
CA ALA A 487 -26.35 17.91 0.30
C ALA A 487 -25.68 17.47 -1.02
N ILE A 488 -24.36 17.24 -1.01
CA ILE A 488 -23.64 16.72 -2.17
C ILE A 488 -24.09 15.28 -2.48
N MET A 489 -24.19 14.43 -1.46
CA MET A 489 -24.61 13.03 -1.61
C MET A 489 -26.07 12.91 -2.07
N GLU A 490 -26.98 13.73 -1.53
CA GLU A 490 -28.36 13.83 -1.99
C GLU A 490 -28.44 14.20 -3.48
N ALA A 491 -27.67 15.20 -3.90
CA ALA A 491 -27.60 15.60 -5.31
C ALA A 491 -27.01 14.50 -6.20
N ALA A 492 -26.02 13.74 -5.71
CA ALA A 492 -25.46 12.59 -6.40
C ALA A 492 -26.48 11.45 -6.53
N CYS A 493 -27.15 11.05 -5.44
CA CYS A 493 -28.16 9.98 -5.40
C CYS A 493 -29.35 10.22 -6.33
N HIS A 494 -29.75 11.48 -6.53
CA HIS A 494 -30.78 11.83 -7.51
C HIS A 494 -30.35 11.58 -8.97
N SER A 495 -29.06 11.55 -9.26
CA SER A 495 -28.59 11.25 -10.59
C SER A 495 -28.80 9.77 -10.93
N GLU A 496 -29.50 9.51 -12.03
CA GLU A 496 -29.63 8.16 -12.59
C GLU A 496 -28.25 7.57 -12.91
N SER A 497 -27.33 8.40 -13.45
CA SER A 497 -25.97 7.97 -13.77
C SER A 497 -25.18 7.53 -12.54
N PHE A 498 -25.36 8.21 -11.40
CA PHE A 498 -24.75 7.82 -10.14
C PHE A 498 -25.31 6.50 -9.61
N ARG A 499 -26.63 6.33 -9.55
CA ARG A 499 -27.27 5.09 -9.07
C ARG A 499 -26.83 3.88 -9.89
N LYS A 500 -26.82 4.00 -11.21
CA LYS A 500 -26.31 2.99 -12.14
C LYS A 500 -24.83 2.67 -11.94
N SER A 501 -24.07 3.61 -11.39
CA SER A 501 -22.65 3.47 -11.13
C SER A 501 -22.31 2.86 -9.76
N VAL A 502 -23.25 2.90 -8.82
CA VAL A 502 -23.08 2.37 -7.46
C VAL A 502 -23.72 0.98 -7.32
N TYR A 503 -24.86 0.75 -7.97
CA TYR A 503 -25.61 -0.50 -7.86
C TYR A 503 -25.47 -1.30 -9.16
N SER A 504 -24.64 -2.35 -9.13
CA SER A 504 -24.32 -3.19 -10.30
C SER A 504 -25.58 -3.72 -10.99
N LEU A 505 -26.62 -4.05 -10.22
CA LEU A 505 -27.90 -4.57 -10.73
C LEU A 505 -28.54 -3.77 -11.87
N TYR A 506 -28.30 -2.46 -11.98
CA TYR A 506 -28.85 -1.67 -13.09
C TYR A 506 -28.22 -1.99 -14.45
N THR A 507 -26.97 -2.44 -14.46
CA THR A 507 -26.16 -2.61 -15.68
C THR A 507 -25.56 -4.01 -15.82
N ALA A 508 -25.69 -4.85 -14.79
CA ALA A 508 -25.21 -6.22 -14.80
C ALA A 508 -26.02 -7.10 -15.77
N ASP A 509 -25.32 -8.06 -16.38
CA ASP A 509 -25.95 -9.15 -17.11
C ASP A 509 -26.55 -10.15 -16.13
N TRP A 510 -27.87 -10.06 -15.92
CA TRP A 510 -28.59 -10.93 -14.98
C TRP A 510 -28.53 -12.42 -15.33
N SER A 511 -28.11 -12.80 -16.55
CA SER A 511 -27.88 -14.21 -16.91
C SER A 511 -26.68 -14.84 -16.20
N LYS A 512 -25.78 -14.02 -15.65
CA LYS A 512 -24.61 -14.46 -14.88
C LYS A 512 -24.92 -14.69 -13.39
N ILE A 513 -26.14 -14.41 -12.94
CA ILE A 513 -26.59 -14.67 -11.57
C ILE A 513 -26.70 -16.18 -11.37
N LYS A 514 -26.04 -16.68 -10.32
CA LYS A 514 -26.10 -18.09 -9.93
C LYS A 514 -27.13 -18.35 -8.85
N SER A 515 -27.16 -17.48 -7.85
CA SER A 515 -28.11 -17.58 -6.75
C SER A 515 -28.49 -16.18 -6.24
N ILE A 516 -29.71 -16.08 -5.73
CA ILE A 516 -30.19 -14.91 -4.99
C ILE A 516 -30.64 -15.44 -3.64
N SER A 517 -30.06 -14.91 -2.58
CA SER A 517 -30.47 -15.21 -1.21
C SER A 517 -30.98 -13.96 -0.51
N TRP A 518 -31.98 -14.16 0.33
CA TRP A 518 -32.52 -13.15 1.23
C TRP A 518 -32.02 -13.44 2.63
N ASN A 519 -31.56 -12.40 3.33
CA ASN A 519 -31.10 -12.47 4.70
C ASN A 519 -31.82 -11.39 5.53
N SER A 520 -32.68 -11.80 6.47
CA SER A 520 -33.32 -10.90 7.46
C SER A 520 -32.45 -10.60 8.66
N PHE A 521 -31.19 -11.03 8.63
CA PHE A 521 -30.27 -11.06 9.76
C PHE A 521 -30.65 -12.06 10.87
N ILE A 522 -31.82 -12.69 10.77
CA ILE A 522 -32.26 -13.81 11.64
C ILE A 522 -32.24 -15.11 10.85
N GLU A 523 -32.73 -15.05 9.61
CA GLU A 523 -32.82 -16.17 8.69
C GLU A 523 -32.12 -15.83 7.38
N ASN A 524 -31.50 -16.84 6.79
CA ASN A 524 -30.99 -16.77 5.42
C ASN A 524 -31.69 -17.84 4.58
N GLN A 525 -32.26 -17.43 3.44
CA GLN A 525 -32.94 -18.32 2.52
C GLN A 525 -32.53 -18.05 1.08
N ASN A 526 -32.08 -19.09 0.38
CA ASN A 526 -31.92 -19.08 -1.07
C ASN A 526 -33.29 -19.07 -1.77
N LEU A 527 -33.50 -18.09 -2.64
CA LEU A 527 -34.71 -17.94 -3.43
C LEU A 527 -34.68 -18.88 -4.63
N ARG A 528 -35.68 -19.76 -4.73
CA ARG A 528 -35.87 -20.63 -5.91
C ARG A 528 -36.73 -19.90 -6.94
N LEU A 529 -36.09 -19.22 -7.88
CA LEU A 529 -36.74 -18.40 -8.89
C LEU A 529 -36.57 -19.03 -10.29
N THR A 530 -37.61 -18.94 -11.12
CA THR A 530 -37.47 -19.11 -12.58
C THR A 530 -36.86 -17.85 -13.21
N GLU A 531 -36.35 -17.93 -14.45
CA GLU A 531 -35.76 -16.78 -15.14
C GLU A 531 -36.72 -15.57 -15.22
N GLU A 532 -38.01 -15.82 -15.49
CA GLU A 532 -39.03 -14.78 -15.53
C GLU A 532 -39.31 -14.17 -14.15
N GLU A 533 -39.35 -15.01 -13.10
CA GLU A 533 -39.55 -14.53 -11.73
C GLU A 533 -38.34 -13.76 -11.21
N GLN A 534 -37.13 -14.18 -11.56
CA GLN A 534 -35.90 -13.45 -11.26
C GLN A 534 -35.94 -12.07 -11.92
N LYS A 535 -36.26 -12.01 -13.22
CA LYS A 535 -36.37 -10.75 -13.95
C LYS A 535 -37.44 -9.84 -13.35
N GLN A 536 -38.60 -10.40 -13.00
CA GLN A 536 -39.67 -9.67 -12.34
C GLN A 536 -39.21 -9.13 -10.98
N PHE A 537 -38.59 -9.96 -10.15
CA PHE A 537 -38.10 -9.60 -8.82
C PHE A 537 -37.10 -8.44 -8.87
N LEU A 538 -36.06 -8.57 -9.71
CA LEU A 538 -35.04 -7.54 -9.85
C LEU A 538 -35.62 -6.24 -10.43
N THR A 539 -36.59 -6.33 -11.34
CA THR A 539 -37.30 -5.14 -11.85
C THR A 539 -38.11 -4.43 -10.77
N ILE A 540 -38.81 -5.19 -9.91
CA ILE A 540 -39.55 -4.64 -8.77
C ILE A 540 -38.57 -3.94 -7.81
N TYR A 541 -37.50 -4.62 -7.41
CA TYR A 541 -36.49 -4.10 -6.52
C TYR A 541 -35.88 -2.80 -7.04
N LEU A 542 -35.43 -2.77 -8.30
CA LEU A 542 -34.86 -1.57 -8.92
C LEU A 542 -35.87 -0.42 -9.01
N SER A 543 -37.16 -0.70 -9.24
CA SER A 543 -38.19 0.34 -9.29
C SER A 543 -38.45 1.01 -7.93
N GLU A 544 -38.23 0.30 -6.83
CA GLU A 544 -38.35 0.86 -5.47
C GLU A 544 -37.05 1.55 -5.05
N LEU A 545 -35.90 0.98 -5.42
CA LEU A 545 -34.59 1.62 -5.28
C LEU A 545 -34.54 2.96 -6.04
N ASP A 546 -35.22 3.06 -7.18
CA ASP A 546 -35.33 4.31 -7.95
C ASP A 546 -36.02 5.46 -7.21
N THR A 547 -36.78 5.14 -6.16
CA THR A 547 -37.54 6.10 -5.34
C THR A 547 -36.91 6.36 -3.98
N LEU A 548 -35.80 5.67 -3.66
CA LEU A 548 -35.14 5.78 -2.37
C LEU A 548 -34.28 7.05 -2.32
N ASP A 549 -34.60 7.96 -1.41
CA ASP A 549 -33.79 9.15 -1.12
C ASP A 549 -32.60 8.84 -0.20
N TYR A 550 -31.57 9.71 -0.24
CA TYR A 550 -30.35 9.49 0.52
C TYR A 550 -30.56 9.66 2.03
N GLU A 551 -31.53 10.49 2.45
CA GLU A 551 -31.89 10.61 3.86
C GLU A 551 -32.38 9.27 4.42
N THR A 552 -33.29 8.59 3.72
CA THR A 552 -33.78 7.25 4.10
C THR A 552 -32.64 6.24 4.13
N MET A 553 -31.73 6.28 3.14
CA MET A 553 -30.55 5.40 3.13
C MET A 553 -29.66 5.58 4.37
N ARG A 554 -29.66 6.77 4.96
CA ARG A 554 -28.80 7.15 6.08
C ARG A 554 -29.46 6.94 7.44
N THR A 555 -30.77 7.19 7.53
CA THR A 555 -31.49 7.30 8.81
C THR A 555 -32.46 6.16 9.09
N VAL A 556 -32.78 5.31 8.10
CA VAL A 556 -33.72 4.19 8.24
C VAL A 556 -32.98 2.87 8.14
N LEU A 557 -33.19 1.97 9.11
CA LEU A 557 -32.57 0.65 9.10
C LEU A 557 -33.19 -0.22 7.99
N PRO A 558 -32.36 -0.93 7.21
CA PRO A 558 -32.85 -1.95 6.33
C PRO A 558 -33.38 -3.13 7.14
N VAL A 559 -34.49 -3.72 6.67
CA VAL A 559 -35.13 -4.89 7.31
C VAL A 559 -34.53 -6.21 6.82
N ALA A 560 -33.83 -6.19 5.70
CA ALA A 560 -33.15 -7.34 5.14
C ALA A 560 -32.06 -6.90 4.16
N GLU A 561 -31.25 -7.86 3.75
CA GLU A 561 -30.33 -7.74 2.61
C GLU A 561 -30.56 -8.86 1.60
N LEU A 562 -30.29 -8.53 0.34
CA LEU A 562 -30.19 -9.46 -0.77
C LEU A 562 -28.72 -9.73 -1.04
N ASN A 563 -28.32 -11.00 -1.00
CA ASN A 563 -27.01 -11.44 -1.46
C ASN A 563 -27.18 -12.11 -2.83
N ILE A 564 -26.44 -11.61 -3.82
CA ILE A 564 -26.43 -12.06 -5.20
C ILE A 564 -25.07 -12.64 -5.53
N GLU A 565 -25.04 -13.95 -5.78
CA GLU A 565 -23.85 -14.68 -6.22
C GLU A 565 -23.81 -14.69 -7.75
N HIS A 566 -22.66 -14.35 -8.34
CA HIS A 566 -22.52 -14.24 -9.79
C HIS A 566 -21.15 -14.69 -10.33
N GLU A 567 -21.09 -14.94 -11.64
CA GLU A 567 -19.83 -15.24 -12.35
C GLU A 567 -19.04 -13.96 -12.69
N VAL A 568 -17.71 -14.04 -12.54
CA VAL A 568 -16.77 -12.99 -12.96
C VAL A 568 -15.76 -13.59 -13.95
N GLU A 569 -15.58 -12.96 -15.11
CA GLU A 569 -14.51 -13.32 -16.05
C GLU A 569 -13.15 -13.03 -15.38
N ASP A 570 -12.22 -13.99 -15.40
CA ASP A 570 -10.85 -13.94 -14.83
C ASP A 570 -10.62 -14.32 -13.34
N ARG A 571 -11.62 -14.78 -12.57
CA ARG A 571 -11.36 -15.44 -11.27
C ARG A 571 -12.02 -16.82 -11.20
N MET A 572 -11.32 -17.80 -10.62
CA MET A 572 -11.88 -19.11 -10.28
C MET A 572 -12.84 -19.06 -9.06
N ASP A 573 -13.03 -17.87 -8.48
CA ASP A 573 -13.85 -17.63 -7.30
C ASP A 573 -15.14 -16.89 -7.66
N PHE A 574 -16.23 -17.25 -7.00
CA PHE A 574 -17.52 -16.58 -7.04
C PHE A 574 -17.44 -15.30 -6.20
N THR A 575 -18.19 -14.25 -6.57
CA THR A 575 -18.30 -13.03 -5.77
C THR A 575 -19.76 -12.79 -5.39
N ASP A 576 -19.94 -12.32 -4.16
CA ASP A 576 -21.23 -11.99 -3.55
C ASP A 576 -21.39 -10.47 -3.53
N ASP A 577 -22.54 -9.97 -4.01
CA ASP A 577 -22.92 -8.56 -3.99
C ASP A 577 -24.15 -8.36 -3.09
N PHE A 578 -24.15 -7.30 -2.27
CA PHE A 578 -25.12 -7.09 -1.19
C PHE A 578 -25.98 -5.85 -1.40
N TYR A 579 -27.30 -6.02 -1.28
CA TYR A 579 -28.29 -4.98 -1.56
C TYR A 579 -29.30 -4.86 -0.41
N TYR A 580 -29.43 -3.67 0.18
CA TYR A 580 -30.36 -3.44 1.28
C TYR A 580 -31.82 -3.35 0.85
N ILE A 581 -32.70 -3.96 1.63
CA ILE A 581 -34.16 -3.85 1.51
C ILE A 581 -34.66 -2.97 2.66
N TYR A 582 -35.28 -1.84 2.32
CA TYR A 582 -35.85 -0.91 3.28
C TYR A 582 -37.32 -1.23 3.56
N PRO A 583 -37.88 -0.80 4.72
CA PRO A 583 -39.31 -0.93 5.01
C PRO A 583 -40.23 -0.35 3.91
N SER A 584 -39.75 0.67 3.19
CA SER A 584 -40.49 1.30 2.08
C SER A 584 -40.60 0.42 0.83
N PHE A 585 -39.84 -0.69 0.74
CA PHE A 585 -39.80 -1.59 -0.43
C PHE A 585 -40.95 -2.60 -0.39
N THR A 586 -42.18 -2.08 -0.27
CA THR A 586 -43.40 -2.85 -0.04
C THR A 586 -43.67 -3.93 -1.09
N LYS A 587 -43.33 -3.70 -2.36
CA LYS A 587 -43.53 -4.67 -3.45
C LYS A 587 -42.47 -5.75 -3.43
N THR A 588 -41.22 -5.39 -3.13
CA THR A 588 -40.13 -6.35 -2.91
C THR A 588 -40.46 -7.28 -1.75
N LEU A 589 -40.90 -6.72 -0.62
CA LEU A 589 -41.29 -7.49 0.57
C LEU A 589 -42.48 -8.42 0.28
N ALA A 590 -43.51 -7.94 -0.41
CA ALA A 590 -44.65 -8.78 -0.83
C ALA A 590 -44.23 -9.92 -1.78
N PHE A 591 -43.25 -9.69 -2.67
CA PHE A 591 -42.70 -10.75 -3.51
C PHE A 591 -41.98 -11.81 -2.68
N LEU A 592 -41.14 -11.39 -1.73
CA LEU A 592 -40.42 -12.29 -0.82
C LEU A 592 -41.38 -13.12 0.04
N GLU A 593 -42.43 -12.50 0.58
CA GLU A 593 -43.49 -13.20 1.32
C GLU A 593 -44.17 -14.27 0.45
N SER A 594 -44.46 -13.96 -0.81
CA SER A 594 -45.04 -14.93 -1.76
C SER A 594 -44.12 -16.15 -2.05
N LYS A 595 -42.82 -16.01 -1.78
CA LYS A 595 -41.81 -17.07 -1.90
C LYS A 595 -41.52 -17.78 -0.57
N GLY A 596 -42.27 -17.44 0.48
CA GLY A 596 -42.20 -18.08 1.79
C GLY A 596 -41.13 -17.49 2.71
N CYS A 597 -40.58 -16.32 2.41
CA CYS A 597 -39.68 -15.60 3.31
C CYS A 597 -40.46 -14.95 4.45
N ALA A 598 -39.99 -15.10 5.69
CA ALA A 598 -40.65 -14.57 6.89
C ALA A 598 -40.36 -13.07 7.08
N VAL A 599 -40.88 -12.23 6.18
CA VAL A 599 -40.57 -10.79 6.12
C VAL A 599 -40.98 -9.97 7.35
N ASP A 600 -41.98 -10.43 8.10
CA ASP A 600 -42.48 -9.77 9.33
C ASP A 600 -41.81 -10.30 10.61
N ARG A 601 -40.87 -11.25 10.50
CA ARG A 601 -40.25 -11.89 11.66
C ARG A 601 -39.23 -10.95 12.30
N THR A 602 -39.38 -10.71 13.60
CA THR A 602 -38.50 -9.82 14.38
C THR A 602 -37.89 -10.55 15.58
N LEU A 603 -36.98 -9.90 16.30
CA LEU A 603 -36.47 -10.40 17.59
C LEU A 603 -37.58 -10.62 18.63
N ALA A 604 -38.74 -9.96 18.50
CA ALA A 604 -39.88 -10.18 19.38
C ALA A 604 -40.50 -11.59 19.21
N ASP A 605 -40.32 -12.21 18.03
CA ASP A 605 -40.85 -13.53 17.69
C ASP A 605 -39.87 -14.66 18.05
N ILE A 606 -38.65 -14.31 18.42
CA ILE A 606 -37.59 -15.27 18.77
C ILE A 606 -37.64 -15.63 20.26
N ASN A 607 -37.31 -16.89 20.55
CA ASN A 607 -37.07 -17.37 21.90
C ASN A 607 -35.61 -17.13 22.31
N ILE A 608 -35.35 -15.95 22.87
CA ILE A 608 -34.05 -15.55 23.41
C ILE A 608 -33.80 -16.29 24.73
N THR A 609 -32.68 -16.99 24.83
CA THR A 609 -32.27 -17.76 26.01
C THR A 609 -31.37 -16.95 26.94
N GLN A 610 -30.56 -16.05 26.40
CA GLN A 610 -29.58 -15.26 27.13
C GLN A 610 -29.25 -13.96 26.37
N ILE A 611 -28.94 -12.89 27.09
CA ILE A 611 -28.39 -11.65 26.54
C ILE A 611 -27.13 -11.31 27.33
N ASP A 612 -26.00 -11.18 26.64
CA ASP A 612 -24.75 -10.71 27.22
C ASP A 612 -24.50 -9.25 26.85
N VAL A 613 -24.04 -8.47 27.82
CA VAL A 613 -23.64 -7.06 27.65
C VAL A 613 -22.20 -6.94 28.11
N ASN A 614 -21.29 -6.53 27.24
CA ASN A 614 -19.88 -6.30 27.55
C ASN A 614 -19.54 -4.82 27.42
N ASP A 615 -18.93 -4.26 28.47
CA ASP A 615 -18.49 -2.87 28.56
C ASP A 615 -16.96 -2.80 28.59
N TYR A 616 -16.40 -2.09 27.62
CA TYR A 616 -14.96 -1.92 27.45
C TYR A 616 -14.47 -0.53 27.83
N THR A 617 -15.32 0.34 28.41
CA THR A 617 -14.99 1.75 28.70
C THR A 617 -14.15 1.97 29.95
N GLY A 618 -14.03 0.96 30.83
CA GLY A 618 -13.24 1.01 32.06
C GLY A 618 -11.86 0.34 31.96
N ASP A 619 -11.02 0.54 32.99
CA ASP A 619 -9.70 -0.13 33.10
C ASP A 619 -9.81 -1.66 33.14
N GLU A 620 -10.97 -2.19 33.56
CA GLU A 620 -11.31 -3.61 33.51
C GLU A 620 -12.66 -3.79 32.79
N PRO A 621 -12.77 -4.75 31.85
CA PRO A 621 -14.01 -5.01 31.14
C PRO A 621 -15.07 -5.55 32.11
N LYS A 622 -16.30 -5.03 32.00
CA LYS A 622 -17.46 -5.49 32.78
C LYS A 622 -18.42 -6.23 31.87
N ASN A 623 -18.88 -7.38 32.33
CA ASN A 623 -19.80 -8.21 31.59
C ASN A 623 -21.04 -8.49 32.45
N TRP A 624 -22.22 -8.36 31.87
CA TRP A 624 -23.50 -8.73 32.48
C TRP A 624 -24.17 -9.80 31.65
N THR A 625 -24.73 -10.82 32.30
CA THR A 625 -25.44 -11.92 31.62
C THR A 625 -26.88 -11.98 32.10
N VAL A 626 -27.82 -11.65 31.21
CA VAL A 626 -29.25 -11.64 31.51
C VAL A 626 -29.88 -12.95 31.03
N THR A 627 -30.41 -13.73 31.96
CA THR A 627 -31.13 -14.99 31.69
C THR A 627 -32.57 -15.00 32.24
N ASP A 628 -33.00 -13.94 32.94
CA ASP A 628 -34.37 -13.82 33.46
C ASP A 628 -35.38 -13.64 32.30
N PRO A 629 -36.31 -14.60 32.09
CA PRO A 629 -37.29 -14.51 31.02
C PRO A 629 -38.20 -13.27 31.10
N ALA A 630 -38.47 -12.73 32.30
CA ALA A 630 -39.30 -11.54 32.45
C ALA A 630 -38.59 -10.28 31.94
N ILE A 631 -37.28 -10.17 32.24
CA ILE A 631 -36.44 -9.07 31.76
C ILE A 631 -36.27 -9.18 30.24
N ILE A 632 -35.87 -10.36 29.75
CA ILE A 632 -35.71 -10.63 28.31
C ILE A 632 -36.99 -10.30 27.54
N GLN A 633 -38.15 -10.75 28.02
CA GLN A 633 -39.44 -10.49 27.35
C GLN A 633 -39.81 -9.01 27.33
N SER A 634 -39.38 -8.23 28.34
CA SER A 634 -39.64 -6.78 28.41
C SER A 634 -38.79 -5.95 27.44
N VAL A 635 -37.60 -6.45 27.08
CA VAL A 635 -36.61 -5.71 26.27
C VAL A 635 -36.51 -6.21 24.83
N LYS A 636 -36.83 -7.47 24.54
CA LYS A 636 -36.56 -8.08 23.23
C LYS A 636 -37.20 -7.38 22.03
N GLY A 637 -38.34 -6.71 22.21
CA GLY A 637 -39.00 -5.92 21.16
C GLY A 637 -38.37 -4.54 20.90
N LYS A 638 -37.43 -4.12 21.74
CA LYS A 638 -36.65 -2.88 21.62
C LYS A 638 -35.21 -3.13 21.16
N LEU A 639 -34.82 -4.39 21.02
CA LEU A 639 -33.51 -4.76 20.48
C LEU A 639 -33.55 -4.60 18.96
N THR A 640 -32.47 -4.05 18.43
CA THR A 640 -32.29 -3.76 17.02
C THR A 640 -31.11 -4.58 16.50
N ILE A 641 -31.27 -5.35 15.43
CA ILE A 641 -30.17 -6.21 14.96
C ILE A 641 -29.02 -5.35 14.44
N SER A 642 -27.80 -5.65 14.90
CA SER A 642 -26.59 -5.02 14.39
C SER A 642 -26.22 -5.64 13.06
N ASN A 643 -26.43 -4.89 11.97
CA ASN A 643 -25.80 -5.19 10.69
C ASN A 643 -24.47 -4.44 10.62
N SER A 644 -23.37 -5.17 10.72
CA SER A 644 -22.00 -4.64 10.73
C SER A 644 -21.69 -3.68 9.58
N ASN A 645 -22.35 -3.83 8.43
CA ASN A 645 -22.12 -2.98 7.26
C ASN A 645 -22.94 -1.69 7.27
N PHE A 646 -24.12 -1.65 7.90
CA PHE A 646 -24.95 -0.43 7.95
C PHE A 646 -24.61 0.43 9.17
N THR A 647 -24.48 -0.20 10.34
CA THR A 647 -24.33 0.50 11.63
C THR A 647 -22.97 1.17 11.79
N TYR A 648 -21.97 0.79 10.98
CA TYR A 648 -20.67 1.46 10.94
C TYR A 648 -20.69 2.82 10.25
N TYR A 649 -21.65 3.07 9.36
CA TYR A 649 -21.65 4.23 8.47
C TYR A 649 -22.93 5.08 8.56
N SER A 650 -23.94 4.64 9.33
CA SER A 650 -25.15 5.43 9.56
C SER A 650 -24.86 6.61 10.49
N SER A 651 -25.45 7.77 10.18
CA SER A 651 -25.35 8.98 11.00
C SER A 651 -26.76 9.52 11.19
N GLY A 652 -27.11 10.03 12.38
CA GLY A 652 -28.44 10.59 12.63
C GLY A 652 -29.60 9.60 12.49
N TYR A 653 -29.37 8.34 12.84
CA TYR A 653 -30.39 7.29 12.88
C TYR A 653 -31.58 7.68 13.79
N GLU A 654 -32.82 7.43 13.35
CA GLU A 654 -34.04 7.83 14.09
C GLU A 654 -34.31 6.99 15.37
N GLY A 655 -33.58 5.89 15.57
CA GLY A 655 -33.56 5.17 16.85
C GLY A 655 -32.46 5.70 17.77
N GLU A 656 -32.78 5.87 19.06
CA GLU A 656 -31.88 6.43 20.06
C GLU A 656 -30.44 5.94 19.93
N SER A 657 -29.50 6.88 20.07
CA SER A 657 -28.07 6.70 19.79
C SER A 657 -27.60 5.32 20.28
N PRO A 658 -27.01 4.47 19.39
CA PRO A 658 -26.35 3.26 19.86
C PRO A 658 -25.34 3.67 20.93
N THR A 659 -25.17 2.84 21.96
CA THR A 659 -24.09 3.02 22.92
C THR A 659 -22.86 2.32 22.35
N PRO A 660 -21.99 3.00 21.55
CA PRO A 660 -20.84 2.38 20.89
C PRO A 660 -19.86 1.73 21.88
N ASP A 661 -19.99 2.10 23.14
CA ASP A 661 -19.24 1.65 24.29
C ASP A 661 -19.58 0.23 24.79
N TYR A 662 -20.67 -0.38 24.30
CA TYR A 662 -21.18 -1.67 24.77
C TYR A 662 -21.43 -2.66 23.62
N ASP A 663 -20.89 -3.87 23.74
CA ASP A 663 -21.21 -5.00 22.86
C ASP A 663 -22.35 -5.84 23.46
N ILE A 664 -23.47 -5.95 22.76
CA ILE A 664 -24.64 -6.71 23.21
C ILE A 664 -24.87 -7.92 22.29
N THR A 665 -24.84 -9.11 22.87
CA THR A 665 -25.01 -10.39 22.16
C THR A 665 -26.24 -11.12 22.67
N VAL A 666 -27.14 -11.45 21.75
CA VAL A 666 -28.35 -12.23 22.01
C VAL A 666 -28.12 -13.68 21.63
N TYR A 667 -28.41 -14.59 22.56
CA TYR A 667 -28.40 -16.04 22.36
C TYR A 667 -29.84 -16.53 22.23
N TYR A 668 -30.09 -17.38 21.24
CA TYR A 668 -31.43 -17.91 20.99
C TYR A 668 -31.38 -19.34 20.45
N ASN A 669 -32.46 -20.09 20.63
CA ASN A 669 -32.54 -21.49 20.22
C ASN A 669 -33.80 -21.76 19.39
N GLU A 670 -33.60 -22.26 18.17
CA GLU A 670 -34.66 -22.62 17.21
C GLU A 670 -34.65 -24.10 16.83
N GLY A 671 -34.20 -24.96 17.74
CA GLY A 671 -34.27 -26.42 17.60
C GLY A 671 -33.09 -27.08 16.89
N TYR A 672 -32.13 -26.32 16.36
CA TYR A 672 -30.91 -26.82 15.70
C TYR A 672 -29.60 -26.32 16.35
N GLY A 673 -29.61 -26.08 17.66
CA GLY A 673 -28.47 -25.54 18.41
C GLY A 673 -28.70 -24.11 18.89
N GLU A 674 -27.73 -23.57 19.61
CA GLU A 674 -27.73 -22.19 20.12
C GLU A 674 -27.10 -21.26 19.08
N ASN A 675 -27.85 -20.24 18.66
CA ASN A 675 -27.43 -19.22 17.71
C ASN A 675 -27.14 -17.91 18.44
N THR A 676 -26.36 -17.02 17.82
CA THR A 676 -26.00 -15.71 18.39
C THR A 676 -26.23 -14.58 17.39
N LEU A 677 -26.64 -13.42 17.90
CA LEU A 677 -26.83 -12.18 17.13
C LEU A 677 -26.32 -10.98 17.92
N ASN A 678 -25.58 -10.09 17.27
CA ASN A 678 -25.22 -8.81 17.85
C ASN A 678 -26.38 -7.84 17.68
N VAL A 679 -26.68 -7.04 18.70
CA VAL A 679 -27.80 -6.10 18.71
C VAL A 679 -27.39 -4.75 19.28
N TRP A 680 -28.15 -3.72 18.89
CA TRP A 680 -28.15 -2.40 19.49
C TRP A 680 -29.42 -2.19 20.29
N THR A 681 -29.36 -1.28 21.26
CA THR A 681 -30.52 -0.88 22.02
C THR A 681 -30.36 0.54 22.56
N ASP A 682 -31.46 1.11 23.00
CA ASP A 682 -31.49 2.44 23.59
C ASP A 682 -30.94 2.45 25.03
N ALA A 683 -30.61 3.65 25.53
CA ALA A 683 -29.99 3.79 26.85
C ALA A 683 -30.90 3.35 28.01
N GLU A 684 -32.23 3.38 27.85
CA GLU A 684 -33.18 2.93 28.87
C GLU A 684 -33.22 1.40 28.93
N THR A 685 -33.21 0.75 27.77
CA THR A 685 -33.17 -0.71 27.63
C THR A 685 -31.82 -1.27 28.08
N LEU A 686 -30.71 -0.60 27.77
CA LEU A 686 -29.38 -0.98 28.28
C LEU A 686 -29.33 -0.93 29.81
N LYS A 687 -29.87 0.13 30.42
CA LYS A 687 -29.98 0.21 31.89
C LYS A 687 -30.79 -0.94 32.47
N THR A 688 -31.85 -1.35 31.78
CA THR A 688 -32.70 -2.48 32.21
C THR A 688 -31.93 -3.81 32.15
N LEU A 689 -31.11 -4.01 31.12
CA LEU A 689 -30.25 -5.19 30.99
C LEU A 689 -29.17 -5.23 32.09
N ILE A 690 -28.51 -4.10 32.34
CA ILE A 690 -27.44 -3.98 33.35
C ILE A 690 -27.99 -4.07 34.79
N ALA A 691 -29.19 -3.52 35.05
CA ALA A 691 -29.83 -3.56 36.37
C ALA A 691 -30.43 -4.94 36.71
N GLY A 692 -30.59 -5.83 35.73
CA GLY A 692 -31.18 -7.16 35.93
C GLY A 692 -30.36 -8.10 36.82
N GLU A 693 -29.06 -7.85 36.98
CA GLU A 693 -28.19 -8.58 37.92
C GLU A 693 -28.02 -7.86 39.27
N SER A 694 -28.39 -6.58 39.38
CA SER A 694 -28.20 -5.82 40.62
C SER A 694 -29.33 -6.09 41.61
N GLY A 695 -29.16 -7.15 42.37
CA GLY A 695 -29.63 -7.21 43.75
C GLY A 695 -28.88 -6.26 44.70
N GLU A 696 -28.35 -5.13 44.21
CA GLU A 696 -27.78 -4.01 44.96
C GLU A 696 -28.22 -2.65 44.40
#